data_AF-A0AAD1F838-F1
#
_entry.id   AF-A0AAD1F838-F1
#
_cell.length_a   1.000
_cell.length_b   1.000
_cell.length_c   1.000
_cell.angle_alpha   90.00
_cell.angle_beta   90.00
_cell.angle_gamma   90.00
#
_symmetry.space_group_name_H-M   'P 1'
#
loop_
_entity.id
_entity.type
_entity.pdbx_description
1 polymer ?
#
loop_
_entity_poly.entity_id
_entity_poly.type
_entity_poly.pdbx_seq_one_letter_code
_entity_poly.pdbx_strand_id
1 'polypeptide(L)'
;MLLSASVAFAQKTVHVEEAGTLKDKLTEEEMLSLTELTLTGNLNGTDILFIRAMGGSTIAGGKTDGKLQVLDLSGANIVAGGDNYYYVNDDLEYGTKDNTLSINMFCKCEQLRKITVPNSVTTIEQNAFLLCDNLTEIIAKPENKNFKTAEGVLFDKDMTTLMKCPDGKTGTYTIPEGTVKLLGDAFSNTEKLEKLVIPASLDDIGSSGSVPFYICNAMKAFEVHKDNKTFASVDGVLFDKNIETLLKYPKGRGGEYVVPETVKKIDKYSFYEVYGLTKVTLPKSLTEIASSAFAHIKQLTTITLPENLEQIGFGVFMNCTGLTEVHALAAAPPYCGSMAFYNVDFDQCKLFVPHGKLNVYKISTPWSSFKHIEEAAEKAYVTFTTSKKVGSEVVFHIVGEDMTFDGIKFLKTEDVLGEKFDYYQVTKKDVRIEGRITDMSVDNFEVEALDVSHCPMLKVLSCKNGKLEKLELSNNKDLDTLNCSYCGLKELDITQCGKLVFVDCDENELTKLDVSKNLLLNFLSVNKNKIGSIDVSAQKYLETLSLNGTDIEKLNVTNNPYLQNLFANENKLSELNLTKNTNIQELQLAKNNFAAFSLNSPTLKKLYINDNKLKTMTLDLPELELLCAYNNEMAELDLSKLKNVNTLSLHHNLLTDVNMKALEELEYIWIDNNKLKSLDLSQNQMILTVVCYSNELSANACKSLMEGLPQRNESDIAEIIIVDTKGTEGNVCTKSAVAVAKAKQWNVIDYVGGTEGYPGLPYEGVDDPTGVQGIEADGSTTGVVVTDGKILFNGNCGRVVLYNAQGAAVRSLDKPAVIDLGDMPRGVYIVTFNGASTKFVH
;
A
#
# COMPACT_ATOMS: atom_id res chain seq x y z
N MET A 1 15.05 -62.83 61.80
CA MET A 1 15.37 -63.81 60.74
C MET A 1 14.29 -63.74 59.67
N LEU A 2 14.50 -62.92 58.66
CA LEU A 2 13.90 -63.05 57.34
C LEU A 2 15.11 -62.86 56.42
N LEU A 3 15.70 -63.97 55.98
CA LEU A 3 16.89 -63.95 55.15
C LEU A 3 16.56 -63.22 53.85
N SER A 4 17.39 -62.23 53.53
CA SER A 4 17.58 -61.75 52.16
C SER A 4 18.01 -62.93 51.30
N ALA A 5 17.10 -63.44 50.46
CA ALA A 5 17.50 -64.25 49.32
C ALA A 5 18.17 -63.30 48.33
N SER A 6 19.50 -63.24 48.37
CA SER A 6 20.28 -62.75 47.24
C SER A 6 19.93 -63.64 46.05
N VAL A 7 19.24 -63.10 45.05
CA VAL A 7 19.11 -63.75 43.75
C VAL A 7 20.53 -63.85 43.20
N ALA A 8 21.16 -65.02 43.31
CA ALA A 8 22.39 -65.28 42.60
C ALA A 8 22.06 -65.21 41.11
N PHE A 9 22.71 -64.30 40.36
CA PHE A 9 22.58 -64.27 38.91
C PHE A 9 22.95 -65.66 38.38
N ALA A 10 22.02 -66.29 37.68
CA ALA A 10 22.24 -67.59 37.07
C ALA A 10 23.19 -67.38 35.88
N GLN A 11 24.49 -67.52 36.15
CA GLN A 11 25.57 -67.34 35.19
C GLN A 11 26.30 -68.65 34.92
N LYS A 12 26.72 -68.89 33.67
CA LYS A 12 27.48 -70.09 33.31
C LYS A 12 28.47 -69.82 32.19
N THR A 13 29.59 -70.54 32.22
CA THR A 13 30.55 -70.59 31.10
C THR A 13 30.55 -71.99 30.52
N VAL A 14 30.41 -72.10 29.20
CA VAL A 14 30.37 -73.37 28.48
C VAL A 14 31.36 -73.37 27.32
N HIS A 15 32.09 -74.47 27.18
CA HIS A 15 32.93 -74.74 26.01
C HIS A 15 32.23 -75.75 25.10
N VAL A 16 32.02 -75.37 23.84
CA VAL A 16 31.40 -76.19 22.80
C VAL A 16 32.50 -76.70 21.87
N GLU A 17 32.94 -77.93 22.13
CA GLU A 17 34.06 -78.56 21.40
C GLU A 17 33.65 -78.95 19.97
N GLU A 18 32.46 -79.56 19.82
CA GLU A 18 31.82 -79.90 18.55
C GLU A 18 30.58 -79.01 18.34
N ALA A 19 30.52 -78.32 17.20
CA ALA A 19 29.41 -77.42 16.89
C ALA A 19 28.08 -78.17 16.77
N GLY A 20 27.01 -77.60 17.32
CA GLY A 20 25.66 -78.16 17.39
C GLY A 20 25.34 -78.87 18.72
N THR A 21 26.31 -78.96 19.64
CA THR A 21 26.20 -79.72 20.89
C THR A 21 25.92 -78.86 22.13
N LEU A 22 25.67 -77.56 21.99
CA LEU A 22 25.40 -76.67 23.14
C LEU A 22 24.23 -77.16 24.01
N LYS A 23 23.16 -77.66 23.37
CA LYS A 23 21.98 -78.21 24.06
C LYS A 23 22.30 -79.39 24.97
N ASP A 24 23.39 -80.12 24.68
CA ASP A 24 23.81 -81.28 25.48
C ASP A 24 24.66 -80.86 26.70
N LYS A 25 25.07 -79.59 26.76
CA LYS A 25 25.88 -79.01 27.86
C LYS A 25 25.04 -78.25 28.89
N LEU A 26 23.76 -78.02 28.60
CA LEU A 26 22.84 -77.26 29.44
C LEU A 26 21.59 -78.08 29.73
N THR A 27 21.10 -78.00 30.96
CA THR A 27 19.79 -78.57 31.33
C THR A 27 18.64 -77.68 30.85
N GLU A 28 17.42 -78.21 30.78
CA GLU A 28 16.22 -77.42 30.46
C GLU A 28 15.96 -76.31 31.47
N GLU A 29 16.24 -76.55 32.76
CA GLU A 29 16.16 -75.51 33.81
C GLU A 29 17.17 -74.38 33.54
N GLU A 30 18.42 -74.71 33.19
CA GLU A 30 19.43 -73.72 32.83
C GLU A 30 19.07 -72.95 31.56
N MET A 31 18.50 -73.62 30.54
CA MET A 31 18.01 -72.99 29.33
C MET A 31 16.98 -71.88 29.63
N LEU A 32 16.09 -72.12 30.58
CA LEU A 32 15.00 -71.22 30.93
C LEU A 32 15.36 -70.19 32.01
N SER A 33 16.38 -70.43 32.83
CA SER A 33 16.68 -69.59 34.01
C SER A 33 17.98 -68.80 33.91
N LEU A 34 18.95 -69.19 33.07
CA LEU A 34 20.22 -68.48 32.95
C LEU A 34 20.00 -67.05 32.45
N THR A 35 20.57 -66.09 33.18
CA THR A 35 20.57 -64.67 32.82
C THR A 35 21.87 -64.25 32.17
N GLU A 36 22.98 -64.97 32.41
CA GLU A 36 24.28 -64.70 31.81
C GLU A 36 24.94 -65.98 31.30
N LEU A 37 25.45 -65.94 30.07
CA LEU A 37 26.11 -67.09 29.43
C LEU A 37 27.37 -66.65 28.70
N THR A 38 28.50 -67.27 29.05
CA THR A 38 29.76 -67.15 28.29
C THR A 38 29.98 -68.41 27.48
N LEU A 39 30.16 -68.27 26.17
CA LEU A 39 30.41 -69.39 25.26
C LEU A 39 31.79 -69.31 24.63
N THR A 40 32.44 -70.46 24.52
CA THR A 40 33.71 -70.63 23.80
C THR A 40 33.68 -71.87 22.92
N GLY A 41 34.56 -71.97 21.92
CA GLY A 41 34.56 -73.08 20.96
C GLY A 41 33.70 -72.81 19.71
N ASN A 42 33.33 -73.83 18.96
CA ASN A 42 32.68 -73.66 17.65
C ASN A 42 31.16 -73.71 17.79
N LEU A 43 30.46 -72.73 17.21
CA LEU A 43 29.00 -72.61 17.23
C LEU A 43 28.45 -72.61 15.80
N ASN A 44 27.47 -73.45 15.53
CA ASN A 44 26.76 -73.49 14.23
C ASN A 44 25.28 -73.13 14.40
N GLY A 45 24.48 -73.24 13.34
CA GLY A 45 23.09 -72.80 13.35
C GLY A 45 22.20 -73.48 14.40
N THR A 46 22.46 -74.75 14.75
CA THR A 46 21.74 -75.44 15.82
C THR A 46 22.01 -74.80 17.19
N ASP A 47 23.26 -74.42 17.48
CA ASP A 47 23.60 -73.74 18.73
C ASP A 47 23.00 -72.33 18.77
N ILE A 48 23.05 -71.60 17.65
CA ILE A 48 22.46 -70.27 17.53
C ILE A 48 20.95 -70.33 17.77
N LEU A 49 20.25 -71.30 17.20
CA LEU A 49 18.82 -71.49 17.45
C LEU A 49 18.53 -71.68 18.95
N PHE A 50 19.35 -72.48 19.64
CA PHE A 50 19.23 -72.69 21.08
C PHE A 50 19.47 -71.39 21.87
N ILE A 51 20.51 -70.64 21.51
CA ILE A 51 20.83 -69.33 22.11
C ILE A 51 19.69 -68.34 21.91
N ARG A 52 19.09 -68.29 20.70
CA ARG A 52 17.94 -67.44 20.40
C ARG A 52 16.77 -67.78 21.33
N ALA A 53 16.49 -69.07 21.54
CA ALA A 53 15.44 -69.51 22.44
C ALA A 53 15.73 -69.11 23.91
N MET A 54 16.99 -69.14 24.35
CA MET A 54 17.38 -68.59 25.65
C MET A 54 17.23 -67.06 25.71
N GLY A 55 17.51 -66.36 24.61
CA GLY A 55 17.40 -64.91 24.43
C GLY A 55 15.98 -64.39 24.19
N GLY A 56 14.97 -65.25 24.23
CA GLY A 56 13.56 -64.86 24.12
C GLY A 56 12.91 -65.05 22.75
N SER A 57 13.59 -65.67 21.77
CA SER A 57 13.11 -65.79 20.40
C SER A 57 13.10 -67.21 19.85
N THR A 58 12.01 -67.61 19.19
CA THR A 58 11.95 -68.83 18.39
C THR A 58 12.61 -68.64 17.01
N ILE A 59 12.64 -69.74 16.24
CA ILE A 59 13.09 -69.78 14.84
C ILE A 59 12.25 -68.88 13.92
N ALA A 60 10.97 -68.69 14.21
CA ALA A 60 10.07 -67.79 13.45
C ALA A 60 9.93 -66.40 14.11
N GLY A 61 10.77 -66.09 15.11
CA GLY A 61 10.70 -64.81 15.81
C GLY A 61 9.49 -64.65 16.73
N GLY A 62 8.95 -65.76 17.26
CA GLY A 62 7.97 -65.76 18.35
C GLY A 62 8.65 -65.71 19.72
N LYS A 63 7.90 -65.41 20.79
CA LYS A 63 8.45 -65.30 22.15
C LYS A 63 8.72 -66.66 22.78
N THR A 64 9.79 -66.76 23.55
CA THR A 64 10.10 -67.91 24.42
C THR A 64 10.21 -67.48 25.88
N ASP A 65 10.20 -68.44 26.80
CA ASP A 65 10.33 -68.19 28.24
C ASP A 65 11.77 -67.93 28.71
N GLY A 66 12.74 -68.00 27.80
CA GLY A 66 14.16 -67.76 28.08
C GLY A 66 14.42 -66.43 28.79
N LYS A 67 15.48 -66.38 29.61
CA LYS A 67 15.82 -65.23 30.47
C LYS A 67 17.22 -64.68 30.21
N LEU A 68 17.88 -65.09 29.13
CA LEU A 68 19.25 -64.70 28.84
C LEU A 68 19.34 -63.21 28.53
N GLN A 69 20.06 -62.47 29.37
CA GLN A 69 20.25 -61.02 29.26
C GLN A 69 21.67 -60.65 28.84
N VAL A 70 22.67 -61.42 29.25
CA VAL A 70 24.08 -61.18 28.91
C VAL A 70 24.66 -62.38 28.20
N LEU A 71 25.12 -62.19 26.98
CA LEU A 71 25.76 -63.23 26.18
C LEU A 71 27.19 -62.82 25.82
N ASP A 72 28.20 -63.53 26.31
CA ASP A 72 29.59 -63.32 25.93
C ASP A 72 30.07 -64.41 24.97
N LEU A 73 30.25 -64.05 23.69
CA LEU A 73 30.74 -64.95 22.66
C LEU A 73 32.22 -64.73 22.32
N SER A 74 32.97 -63.92 23.10
CA SER A 74 34.32 -63.49 22.70
C SER A 74 35.28 -64.64 22.40
N GLY A 75 35.16 -65.78 23.09
CA GLY A 75 35.96 -66.99 22.85
C GLY A 75 35.33 -68.03 21.92
N ALA A 76 34.19 -67.71 21.29
CA ALA A 76 33.51 -68.59 20.35
C ALA A 76 33.95 -68.30 18.90
N ASN A 77 33.73 -69.27 18.02
CA ASN A 77 33.85 -69.12 16.57
C ASN A 77 32.50 -69.48 15.95
N ILE A 78 31.97 -68.62 15.07
CA ILE A 78 30.80 -68.99 14.25
C ILE A 78 31.30 -69.82 13.07
N VAL A 79 30.76 -71.03 12.90
CA VAL A 79 31.07 -71.93 11.78
C VAL A 79 29.82 -72.25 10.99
N ALA A 80 29.98 -72.54 9.69
CA ALA A 80 28.90 -72.96 8.83
C ALA A 80 28.36 -74.36 9.21
N GLY A 81 27.08 -74.60 8.95
CA GLY A 81 26.41 -75.88 9.20
C GLY A 81 25.38 -75.83 10.33
N GLY A 82 24.87 -77.01 10.71
CA GLY A 82 23.77 -77.13 11.67
C GLY A 82 22.40 -76.82 11.05
N ASP A 83 21.39 -76.70 11.91
CA ASP A 83 20.03 -76.31 11.55
C ASP A 83 19.96 -74.82 11.20
N ASN A 84 18.96 -74.42 10.41
CA ASN A 84 18.66 -72.99 10.28
C ASN A 84 18.19 -72.42 11.60
N TYR A 85 18.51 -71.15 11.86
CA TYR A 85 18.17 -70.48 13.11
C TYR A 85 17.06 -69.43 12.96
N TYR A 86 16.71 -69.06 11.72
CA TYR A 86 15.64 -68.09 11.45
C TYR A 86 14.91 -68.38 10.13
N TYR A 87 13.58 -68.27 10.16
CA TYR A 87 12.70 -68.37 8.99
C TYR A 87 11.82 -67.12 8.89
N VAL A 88 11.72 -66.55 7.67
CA VAL A 88 10.79 -65.44 7.39
C VAL A 88 9.47 -65.97 6.83
N ASN A 89 9.54 -67.00 5.99
CA ASN A 89 8.43 -67.77 5.43
C ASN A 89 8.95 -69.13 4.96
N ASP A 90 8.09 -69.98 4.41
CA ASP A 90 8.42 -71.36 3.97
C ASP A 90 9.55 -71.42 2.91
N ASP A 91 9.91 -70.29 2.27
CA ASP A 91 10.89 -70.22 1.17
C ASP A 91 12.19 -69.47 1.52
N LEU A 92 12.29 -68.87 2.71
CA LEU A 92 13.43 -68.02 3.10
C LEU A 92 14.00 -68.37 4.48
N GLU A 93 15.09 -69.11 4.44
CA GLU A 93 15.77 -69.70 5.60
C GLU A 93 17.20 -69.15 5.76
N TYR A 94 17.63 -68.96 7.02
CA TYR A 94 18.96 -68.46 7.35
C TYR A 94 19.73 -69.44 8.24
N GLY A 95 20.90 -69.85 7.75
CA GLY A 95 21.90 -70.63 8.47
C GLY A 95 23.18 -69.84 8.73
N THR A 96 24.08 -70.40 9.54
CA THR A 96 25.36 -69.76 9.88
C THR A 96 26.37 -69.84 8.74
N LYS A 97 27.27 -68.84 8.68
CA LYS A 97 28.45 -68.84 7.82
C LYS A 97 29.70 -68.63 8.68
N ASP A 98 30.82 -69.16 8.24
CA ASP A 98 32.10 -69.00 8.95
C ASP A 98 32.39 -67.52 9.26
N ASN A 99 32.74 -67.24 10.51
CA ASN A 99 33.13 -65.93 11.02
C ASN A 99 32.15 -64.79 10.71
N THR A 100 30.86 -65.10 10.58
CA THR A 100 29.84 -64.12 10.20
C THR A 100 28.69 -64.13 11.20
N LEU A 101 28.31 -62.95 11.71
CA LEU A 101 27.00 -62.77 12.32
C LEU A 101 25.98 -62.58 11.19
N SER A 102 25.42 -63.69 10.75
CA SER A 102 24.54 -63.77 9.57
C SER A 102 23.20 -63.05 9.76
N ILE A 103 22.50 -62.84 8.65
CA ILE A 103 21.21 -62.12 8.61
C ILE A 103 20.27 -62.62 9.70
N ASN A 104 19.68 -61.69 10.46
CA ASN A 104 18.72 -61.96 11.54
C ASN A 104 19.22 -62.87 12.69
N MET A 105 20.53 -63.12 12.84
CA MET A 105 21.08 -64.08 13.83
C MET A 105 20.51 -63.93 15.25
N PHE A 106 20.48 -62.72 15.80
CA PHE A 106 19.88 -62.42 17.10
C PHE A 106 18.61 -61.59 16.98
N CYS A 107 18.01 -61.48 15.79
CA CYS A 107 16.79 -60.74 15.58
C CYS A 107 15.68 -61.23 16.53
N LYS A 108 14.97 -60.28 17.17
CA LYS A 108 13.93 -60.50 18.17
C LYS A 108 14.37 -61.19 19.47
N CYS A 109 15.66 -61.25 19.79
CA CYS A 109 16.12 -61.68 21.10
C CYS A 109 15.86 -60.58 22.15
N GLU A 110 14.58 -60.35 22.46
CA GLU A 110 14.08 -59.26 23.30
C GLU A 110 14.63 -59.29 24.73
N GLN A 111 15.14 -60.42 25.22
CA GLN A 111 15.69 -60.52 26.58
C GLN A 111 17.14 -60.02 26.66
N LEU A 112 17.87 -60.04 25.55
CA LEU A 112 19.27 -59.63 25.55
C LEU A 112 19.39 -58.15 25.89
N ARG A 113 20.16 -57.85 26.93
CA ARG A 113 20.60 -56.50 27.32
C ARG A 113 22.01 -56.20 26.84
N LYS A 114 22.86 -57.23 26.77
CA LYS A 114 24.26 -57.10 26.37
C LYS A 114 24.71 -58.33 25.58
N ILE A 115 25.40 -58.08 24.48
CA ILE A 115 26.10 -59.14 23.75
C ILE A 115 27.55 -58.75 23.50
N THR A 116 28.47 -59.67 23.72
CA THR A 116 29.86 -59.55 23.25
C THR A 116 30.02 -60.39 21.99
N VAL A 117 30.40 -59.77 20.88
CA VAL A 117 30.59 -60.44 19.59
C VAL A 117 31.86 -61.30 19.62
N PRO A 118 31.89 -62.44 18.90
CA PRO A 118 33.07 -63.28 18.86
C PRO A 118 34.28 -62.58 18.25
N ASN A 119 35.48 -62.83 18.81
CA ASN A 119 36.72 -62.21 18.35
C ASN A 119 37.11 -62.63 16.92
N SER A 120 36.63 -63.80 16.47
CA SER A 120 36.90 -64.33 15.14
C SER A 120 36.05 -63.71 14.03
N VAL A 121 34.94 -63.03 14.37
CA VAL A 121 33.98 -62.52 13.39
C VAL A 121 34.63 -61.45 12.52
N THR A 122 34.46 -61.61 11.21
CA THR A 122 34.91 -60.66 10.18
C THR A 122 33.76 -59.88 9.55
N THR A 123 32.54 -60.43 9.60
CA THR A 123 31.39 -59.88 8.88
C THR A 123 30.15 -59.85 9.78
N ILE A 124 29.38 -58.77 9.72
CA ILE A 124 28.06 -58.66 10.32
C ILE A 124 27.09 -58.30 9.21
N GLU A 125 26.13 -59.19 8.95
CA GLU A 125 25.12 -59.00 7.93
C GLU A 125 23.91 -58.24 8.48
N GLN A 126 23.04 -57.81 7.56
CA GLN A 126 21.88 -56.97 7.85
C GLN A 126 20.98 -57.57 8.94
N ASN A 127 20.46 -56.72 9.83
CA ASN A 127 19.47 -57.07 10.85
C ASN A 127 19.94 -58.12 11.87
N ALA A 128 21.24 -58.40 11.99
CA ALA A 128 21.76 -59.36 12.97
C ALA A 128 21.27 -59.10 14.41
N PHE A 129 20.95 -57.85 14.75
CA PHE A 129 20.45 -57.41 16.06
C PHE A 129 19.12 -56.63 16.00
N LEU A 130 18.31 -56.80 14.96
CA LEU A 130 17.05 -56.07 14.80
C LEU A 130 15.98 -56.55 15.81
N LEU A 131 15.12 -55.66 16.30
CA LEU A 131 14.04 -55.98 17.26
C LEU A 131 14.56 -56.55 18.59
N CYS A 132 15.75 -56.14 19.01
CA CYS A 132 16.33 -56.52 20.31
C CYS A 132 16.07 -55.41 21.34
N ASP A 133 14.80 -55.10 21.64
CA ASP A 133 14.38 -53.84 22.29
C ASP A 133 14.98 -53.54 23.67
N ASN A 134 15.58 -54.53 24.34
CA ASN A 134 16.28 -54.36 25.62
C ASN A 134 17.82 -54.31 25.49
N LEU A 135 18.37 -54.52 24.30
CA LEU A 135 19.80 -54.53 24.04
C LEU A 135 20.35 -53.12 24.17
N THR A 136 21.18 -52.87 25.18
CA THR A 136 21.80 -51.56 25.44
C THR A 136 23.27 -51.52 25.04
N GLU A 137 23.91 -52.69 24.87
CA GLU A 137 25.35 -52.80 24.60
C GLU A 137 25.67 -53.94 23.62
N ILE A 138 26.39 -53.62 22.55
CA ILE A 138 27.06 -54.57 21.67
C ILE A 138 28.57 -54.35 21.81
N ILE A 139 29.28 -55.35 22.31
CA ILE A 139 30.69 -55.26 22.69
C ILE A 139 31.58 -56.05 21.74
N ALA A 140 32.57 -55.42 21.13
CA ALA A 140 33.74 -56.05 20.55
C ALA A 140 34.92 -55.88 21.52
N LYS A 141 35.50 -57.00 21.98
CA LYS A 141 36.68 -56.98 22.86
C LYS A 141 37.92 -56.50 22.08
N PRO A 142 38.98 -56.00 22.75
CA PRO A 142 40.19 -55.52 22.09
C PRO A 142 40.86 -56.52 21.15
N GLU A 143 40.66 -57.82 21.37
CA GLU A 143 41.16 -58.91 20.54
C GLU A 143 40.44 -59.05 19.19
N ASN A 144 39.25 -58.47 19.04
CA ASN A 144 38.53 -58.47 17.76
C ASN A 144 39.27 -57.55 16.77
N LYS A 145 39.67 -58.13 15.63
CA LYS A 145 40.48 -57.44 14.61
C LYS A 145 39.66 -56.57 13.65
N ASN A 146 38.34 -56.74 13.61
CA ASN A 146 37.47 -56.14 12.59
C ASN A 146 36.49 -55.10 13.16
N PHE A 147 36.17 -55.19 14.45
CA PHE A 147 35.16 -54.35 15.08
C PHE A 147 35.66 -53.71 16.37
N LYS A 148 35.01 -52.61 16.74
CA LYS A 148 35.28 -51.88 17.97
C LYS A 148 33.98 -51.36 18.55
N THR A 149 33.97 -51.15 19.87
CA THR A 149 32.82 -50.57 20.57
C THR A 149 33.16 -49.20 21.14
N ALA A 150 32.20 -48.28 21.04
CA ALA A 150 32.19 -47.03 21.80
C ALA A 150 30.82 -46.86 22.46
N GLU A 151 30.80 -46.69 23.79
CA GLU A 151 29.56 -46.53 24.58
C GLU A 151 28.47 -47.58 24.31
N GLY A 152 28.88 -48.83 24.06
CA GLY A 152 27.96 -49.93 23.76
C GLY A 152 27.46 -49.97 22.31
N VAL A 153 27.89 -49.05 21.45
CA VAL A 153 27.58 -49.02 20.01
C VAL A 153 28.71 -49.65 19.21
N LEU A 154 28.36 -50.44 18.19
CA LEU A 154 29.30 -51.20 17.39
C LEU A 154 29.74 -50.41 16.15
N PHE A 155 31.06 -50.42 15.92
CA PHE A 155 31.74 -49.80 14.79
C PHE A 155 32.66 -50.80 14.11
N ASP A 156 33.12 -50.43 12.91
CA ASP A 156 34.31 -51.03 12.33
C ASP A 156 35.56 -50.76 13.19
N LYS A 157 36.67 -51.43 12.87
CA LYS A 157 37.89 -51.41 13.68
C LYS A 157 38.48 -50.00 13.84
N ASP A 158 38.33 -49.18 12.80
CA ASP A 158 38.88 -47.82 12.71
C ASP A 158 37.91 -46.75 13.25
N MET A 159 36.67 -47.14 13.61
CA MET A 159 35.59 -46.26 14.04
C MET A 159 35.16 -45.23 12.99
N THR A 160 35.42 -45.51 11.71
CA THR A 160 35.00 -44.67 10.60
C THR A 160 33.57 -45.00 10.17
N THR A 161 33.10 -46.22 10.42
CA THR A 161 31.73 -46.65 10.11
C THR A 161 30.97 -47.10 11.36
N LEU A 162 29.84 -46.46 11.67
CA LEU A 162 28.91 -46.92 12.69
C LEU A 162 28.06 -48.05 12.11
N MET A 163 28.20 -49.24 12.69
CA MET A 163 27.57 -50.44 12.17
C MET A 163 26.19 -50.66 12.78
N LYS A 164 26.09 -50.63 14.12
CA LYS A 164 24.82 -50.84 14.81
C LYS A 164 24.79 -50.18 16.18
N CYS A 165 23.80 -49.30 16.35
CA CYS A 165 23.33 -48.82 17.65
C CYS A 165 22.35 -49.85 18.24
N PRO A 166 22.52 -50.26 19.51
CA PRO A 166 21.60 -51.18 20.19
C PRO A 166 20.16 -50.62 20.26
N ASP A 167 19.15 -51.45 20.01
CA ASP A 167 17.73 -51.05 19.94
C ASP A 167 17.20 -50.49 21.27
N GLY A 168 17.74 -50.97 22.40
CA GLY A 168 17.43 -50.50 23.74
C GLY A 168 18.19 -49.23 24.17
N LYS A 169 19.01 -48.62 23.30
CA LYS A 169 19.71 -47.36 23.60
C LYS A 169 18.68 -46.24 23.83
N THR A 170 18.88 -45.46 24.89
CA THR A 170 17.94 -44.39 25.32
C THR A 170 18.63 -43.03 25.33
N GLY A 171 17.83 -41.96 25.41
CA GLY A 171 18.32 -40.61 25.67
C GLY A 171 19.05 -39.98 24.48
N THR A 172 20.18 -39.32 24.75
CA THR A 172 21.02 -38.69 23.73
C THR A 172 22.22 -39.57 23.44
N TYR A 173 22.52 -39.80 22.15
CA TYR A 173 23.76 -40.41 21.72
C TYR A 173 24.58 -39.44 20.88
N THR A 174 25.86 -39.28 21.21
CA THR A 174 26.82 -38.49 20.45
C THR A 174 27.68 -39.45 19.65
N ILE A 175 27.57 -39.39 18.32
CA ILE A 175 28.41 -40.20 17.44
C ILE A 175 29.86 -39.70 17.60
N PRO A 176 30.84 -40.59 17.86
CA PRO A 176 32.24 -40.21 18.03
C PRO A 176 32.82 -39.46 16.82
N GLU A 177 33.68 -38.46 17.09
CA GLU A 177 34.45 -37.80 16.04
C GLU A 177 35.39 -38.80 15.34
N GLY A 178 35.52 -38.67 14.02
CA GLY A 178 36.20 -39.63 13.15
C GLY A 178 35.25 -40.61 12.44
N THR A 179 34.01 -40.75 12.90
CA THR A 179 32.97 -41.48 12.15
C THR A 179 32.56 -40.70 10.91
N VAL A 180 32.70 -41.31 9.74
CA VAL A 180 32.37 -40.73 8.43
C VAL A 180 31.06 -41.27 7.88
N LYS A 181 30.70 -42.51 8.23
CA LYS A 181 29.56 -43.21 7.63
C LYS A 181 28.66 -43.94 8.62
N LEU A 182 27.36 -43.97 8.33
CA LEU A 182 26.37 -44.85 8.96
C LEU A 182 25.96 -45.98 8.01
N LEU A 183 25.89 -47.21 8.51
CA LEU A 183 25.22 -48.30 7.78
C LEU A 183 23.70 -48.10 7.75
N GLY A 184 23.04 -48.69 6.75
CA GLY A 184 21.60 -48.49 6.51
C GLY A 184 20.68 -48.98 7.64
N ASP A 185 21.13 -49.90 8.49
CA ASP A 185 20.42 -50.38 9.68
C ASP A 185 21.03 -49.88 11.00
N ALA A 186 21.97 -48.93 10.93
CA ALA A 186 22.75 -48.45 12.07
C ALA A 186 21.88 -47.97 13.24
N PHE A 187 20.78 -47.26 12.97
CA PHE A 187 19.82 -46.80 13.99
C PHE A 187 18.43 -47.41 13.80
N SER A 188 18.27 -48.40 12.92
CA SER A 188 16.97 -49.04 12.71
C SER A 188 16.53 -49.70 14.01
N ASN A 189 15.27 -49.50 14.40
CA ASN A 189 14.66 -49.97 15.65
C ASN A 189 15.25 -49.38 16.94
N THR A 190 15.89 -48.21 16.89
CA THR A 190 16.27 -47.45 18.09
C THR A 190 15.06 -46.68 18.64
N GLU A 191 14.03 -47.41 19.08
CA GLU A 191 12.73 -46.83 19.43
C GLU A 191 12.76 -45.89 20.64
N LYS A 192 13.75 -46.06 21.53
CA LYS A 192 13.86 -45.32 22.79
C LYS A 192 14.88 -44.18 22.74
N LEU A 193 15.61 -44.04 21.63
CA LEU A 193 16.61 -42.98 21.46
C LEU A 193 15.90 -41.66 21.14
N GLU A 194 16.14 -40.64 21.95
CA GLU A 194 15.43 -39.35 21.83
C GLU A 194 16.19 -38.32 21.00
N LYS A 195 17.52 -38.40 20.97
CA LYS A 195 18.35 -37.40 20.29
C LYS A 195 19.64 -37.99 19.77
N LEU A 196 20.06 -37.53 18.60
CA LEU A 196 21.33 -37.89 17.98
C LEU A 196 22.19 -36.65 17.72
N VAL A 197 23.44 -36.67 18.17
CA VAL A 197 24.43 -35.62 17.89
C VAL A 197 25.40 -36.14 16.83
N ILE A 198 25.44 -35.44 15.69
CA ILE A 198 26.23 -35.75 14.50
C ILE A 198 27.58 -34.98 14.56
N PRO A 199 28.74 -35.66 14.45
CA PRO A 199 30.07 -35.07 14.57
C PRO A 199 30.46 -34.27 13.33
N ALA A 200 31.62 -33.61 13.35
CA ALA A 200 32.11 -32.85 12.21
C ALA A 200 32.50 -33.76 11.03
N SER A 201 32.96 -34.97 11.33
CA SER A 201 33.45 -35.95 10.35
C SER A 201 32.38 -36.68 9.53
N LEU A 202 31.12 -36.71 9.97
CA LEU A 202 30.08 -37.53 9.33
C LEU A 202 29.63 -36.91 7.99
N ASP A 203 29.73 -37.66 6.91
CA ASP A 203 29.34 -37.23 5.56
C ASP A 203 28.41 -38.20 4.80
N ASP A 204 28.23 -39.44 5.26
CA ASP A 204 27.31 -40.42 4.66
C ASP A 204 26.32 -40.97 5.71
N ILE A 205 25.05 -40.59 5.58
CA ILE A 205 23.92 -41.13 6.39
C ILE A 205 23.12 -42.19 5.62
N GLY A 206 23.76 -42.91 4.70
CA GLY A 206 23.15 -43.95 3.90
C GLY A 206 22.69 -43.43 2.55
N SER A 207 23.39 -43.86 1.51
CA SER A 207 23.01 -43.66 0.10
C SER A 207 22.48 -44.97 -0.47
N SER A 208 21.39 -44.91 -1.25
CA SER A 208 20.79 -46.04 -2.01
C SER A 208 20.02 -47.12 -1.23
N GLY A 209 18.82 -46.78 -0.73
CA GLY A 209 17.74 -47.77 -0.52
C GLY A 209 17.49 -48.22 0.91
N SER A 210 18.44 -48.01 1.83
CA SER A 210 18.29 -48.28 3.26
C SER A 210 18.50 -46.99 4.06
N VAL A 211 17.59 -46.70 5.00
CA VAL A 211 17.61 -45.47 5.81
C VAL A 211 18.00 -45.84 7.24
N PRO A 212 19.11 -45.30 7.78
CA PRO A 212 19.55 -45.61 9.14
C PRO A 212 18.49 -45.38 10.22
N PHE A 213 17.53 -44.49 9.95
CA PHE A 213 16.49 -44.05 10.88
C PHE A 213 15.10 -44.61 10.57
N TYR A 214 15.00 -45.90 10.21
CA TYR A 214 13.74 -46.50 9.76
C TYR A 214 12.68 -46.59 10.88
N ILE A 215 13.03 -47.11 12.07
CA ILE A 215 12.12 -47.25 13.22
C ILE A 215 12.76 -46.53 14.43
N CYS A 216 12.52 -45.22 14.55
CA CYS A 216 13.09 -44.34 15.58
C CYS A 216 11.98 -43.52 16.26
N ASN A 217 10.99 -44.19 16.84
CA ASN A 217 9.71 -43.58 17.23
C ASN A 217 9.80 -42.53 18.35
N ALA A 218 10.79 -42.59 19.25
CA ALA A 218 11.01 -41.55 20.27
C ALA A 218 11.95 -40.40 19.83
N MET A 219 12.51 -40.43 18.62
CA MET A 219 13.49 -39.44 18.18
C MET A 219 12.86 -38.05 18.07
N LYS A 220 13.31 -37.11 18.89
CA LYS A 220 12.81 -35.73 18.97
C LYS A 220 13.71 -34.74 18.23
N ALA A 221 15.01 -34.99 18.13
CA ALA A 221 15.94 -34.03 17.52
C ALA A 221 17.23 -34.66 16.96
N PHE A 222 17.71 -34.08 15.86
CA PHE A 222 19.08 -34.20 15.39
C PHE A 222 19.85 -32.92 15.72
N GLU A 223 21.05 -33.03 16.27
CA GLU A 223 21.99 -31.91 16.37
C GLU A 223 23.20 -32.20 15.50
N VAL A 224 23.68 -31.17 14.81
CA VAL A 224 24.84 -31.29 13.92
C VAL A 224 25.94 -30.37 14.41
N HIS A 225 27.14 -30.92 14.56
CA HIS A 225 28.31 -30.14 14.92
C HIS A 225 28.52 -29.00 13.91
N LYS A 226 28.80 -27.79 14.41
CA LYS A 226 28.92 -26.57 13.59
C LYS A 226 29.89 -26.70 12.41
N ASP A 227 30.96 -27.48 12.59
CA ASP A 227 32.04 -27.66 11.62
C ASP A 227 31.76 -28.84 10.64
N ASN A 228 30.62 -29.53 10.77
CA ASN A 228 30.21 -30.53 9.79
C ASN A 228 29.99 -29.86 8.42
N LYS A 229 30.54 -30.46 7.36
CA LYS A 229 30.55 -29.89 6.00
C LYS A 229 29.39 -30.38 5.12
N THR A 230 28.66 -31.40 5.55
CA THR A 230 27.69 -32.12 4.73
C THR A 230 26.26 -31.90 5.21
N PHE A 231 26.05 -31.81 6.52
CA PHE A 231 24.75 -31.73 7.16
C PHE A 231 24.57 -30.44 7.95
N ALA A 232 23.31 -30.08 8.17
CA ALA A 232 22.90 -29.03 9.09
C ALA A 232 21.66 -29.49 9.87
N SER A 233 21.41 -28.84 11.01
CA SER A 233 20.16 -28.99 11.74
C SER A 233 19.50 -27.65 11.94
N VAL A 234 18.20 -27.58 11.62
CA VAL A 234 17.35 -26.41 11.89
C VAL A 234 16.17 -26.91 12.70
N ASP A 235 15.98 -26.32 13.89
CA ASP A 235 14.93 -26.73 14.83
C ASP A 235 14.91 -28.25 15.10
N GLY A 236 16.09 -28.88 15.19
CA GLY A 236 16.20 -30.32 15.44
C GLY A 236 15.86 -31.23 14.25
N VAL A 237 15.58 -30.69 13.06
CA VAL A 237 15.37 -31.45 11.82
C VAL A 237 16.66 -31.52 11.02
N LEU A 238 16.94 -32.66 10.39
CA LEU A 238 18.18 -32.90 9.66
C LEU A 238 18.06 -32.48 8.18
N PHE A 239 19.02 -31.68 7.73
CA PHE A 239 19.13 -31.17 6.37
C PHE A 239 20.53 -31.43 5.80
N ASP A 240 20.67 -31.25 4.49
CA ASP A 240 21.99 -31.00 3.90
C ASP A 240 22.57 -29.66 4.41
N LYS A 241 23.86 -29.42 4.15
CA LYS A 241 24.56 -28.25 4.68
C LYS A 241 23.93 -26.92 4.28
N ASN A 242 23.34 -26.85 3.08
CA ASN A 242 22.77 -25.62 2.52
C ASN A 242 21.29 -25.44 2.86
N ILE A 243 20.65 -26.40 3.53
CA ILE A 243 19.22 -26.37 3.86
C ILE A 243 18.38 -26.30 2.57
N GLU A 244 18.84 -26.97 1.52
CA GLU A 244 18.12 -27.12 0.25
C GLU A 244 17.39 -28.46 0.17
N THR A 245 17.79 -29.45 0.99
CA THR A 245 17.17 -30.77 1.08
C THR A 245 16.87 -31.13 2.53
N LEU A 246 15.59 -31.38 2.83
CA LEU A 246 15.19 -31.98 4.11
C LEU A 246 15.45 -33.47 4.07
N LEU A 247 16.40 -33.95 4.88
CA LEU A 247 16.86 -35.35 4.86
C LEU A 247 16.03 -36.21 5.80
N LYS A 248 15.85 -35.79 7.06
CA LYS A 248 15.09 -36.57 8.04
C LYS A 248 14.37 -35.71 9.07
N TYR A 249 13.07 -35.96 9.21
CA TYR A 249 12.26 -35.44 10.30
C TYR A 249 12.27 -36.40 11.50
N PRO A 250 12.42 -35.90 12.75
CA PRO A 250 12.37 -36.72 13.95
C PRO A 250 10.95 -37.30 14.18
N LYS A 251 10.78 -38.65 14.14
CA LYS A 251 9.46 -39.30 14.25
C LYS A 251 8.73 -39.06 15.58
N GLY A 252 9.47 -38.81 16.65
CA GLY A 252 8.93 -38.52 17.99
C GLY A 252 8.39 -37.10 18.16
N ARG A 253 8.46 -36.26 17.12
CA ARG A 253 7.79 -34.95 17.08
C ARG A 253 6.35 -35.10 16.56
N GLY A 254 5.49 -34.18 16.98
CA GLY A 254 4.13 -34.03 16.47
C GLY A 254 3.72 -32.57 16.35
N GLY A 255 2.48 -32.34 15.93
CA GLY A 255 1.92 -31.01 15.70
C GLY A 255 2.20 -30.47 14.29
N GLU A 256 2.44 -29.17 14.19
CA GLU A 256 2.66 -28.48 12.93
C GLU A 256 4.16 -28.26 12.65
N TYR A 257 4.54 -28.25 11.37
CA TYR A 257 5.89 -27.93 10.95
C TYR A 257 5.92 -27.03 9.71
N VAL A 258 6.75 -25.98 9.76
CA VAL A 258 6.99 -25.08 8.63
C VAL A 258 8.37 -25.41 8.05
N VAL A 259 8.39 -25.90 6.81
CA VAL A 259 9.63 -26.20 6.10
C VAL A 259 10.28 -24.88 5.65
N PRO A 260 11.59 -24.65 5.84
CA PRO A 260 12.26 -23.41 5.44
C PRO A 260 12.14 -23.09 3.95
N GLU A 261 12.03 -21.79 3.60
CA GLU A 261 11.91 -21.30 2.21
C GLU A 261 13.13 -21.60 1.32
N THR A 262 14.25 -22.06 1.87
CA THR A 262 15.43 -22.49 1.09
C THR A 262 15.29 -23.90 0.54
N VAL A 263 14.36 -24.72 1.05
CA VAL A 263 14.25 -26.14 0.72
C VAL A 263 13.64 -26.34 -0.66
N LYS A 264 14.42 -26.96 -1.55
CA LYS A 264 14.04 -27.34 -2.91
C LYS A 264 13.58 -28.79 -3.01
N LYS A 265 14.02 -29.65 -2.07
CA LYS A 265 13.73 -31.09 -2.08
C LYS A 265 13.38 -31.63 -0.69
N ILE A 266 12.39 -32.53 -0.65
CA ILE A 266 12.14 -33.40 0.52
C ILE A 266 12.58 -34.81 0.14
N ASP A 267 13.49 -35.38 0.91
CA ASP A 267 14.15 -36.64 0.55
C ASP A 267 13.32 -37.90 0.89
N LYS A 268 13.83 -39.05 0.45
CA LYS A 268 13.17 -40.36 0.61
C LYS A 268 12.96 -40.66 2.10
N TYR A 269 11.73 -41.00 2.46
CA TYR A 269 11.34 -41.36 3.85
C TYR A 269 11.57 -40.27 4.92
N SER A 270 11.70 -39.00 4.53
CA SER A 270 12.00 -37.93 5.49
C SER A 270 10.95 -37.78 6.60
N PHE A 271 9.65 -37.86 6.27
CA PHE A 271 8.51 -37.85 7.20
C PHE A 271 7.78 -39.20 7.27
N TYR A 272 8.42 -40.30 6.84
CA TYR A 272 7.80 -41.63 6.87
C TYR A 272 7.32 -41.99 8.27
N GLU A 273 6.04 -42.33 8.42
CA GLU A 273 5.41 -42.75 9.68
C GLU A 273 5.57 -41.75 10.84
N VAL A 274 5.59 -40.45 10.55
CA VAL A 274 5.52 -39.43 11.61
C VAL A 274 4.08 -39.33 12.10
N TYR A 275 3.68 -40.25 12.97
CA TYR A 275 2.28 -40.42 13.39
C TYR A 275 1.69 -39.21 14.14
N GLY A 276 2.54 -38.33 14.69
CA GLY A 276 2.12 -37.13 15.41
C GLY A 276 1.94 -35.87 14.55
N LEU A 277 2.34 -35.87 13.27
CA LEU A 277 2.30 -34.69 12.41
C LEU A 277 0.87 -34.39 11.94
N THR A 278 0.34 -33.23 12.29
CA THR A 278 -1.03 -32.80 11.94
C THR A 278 -1.06 -31.83 10.76
N LYS A 279 0.02 -31.08 10.53
CA LYS A 279 0.13 -30.11 9.44
C LYS A 279 1.58 -29.89 9.02
N VAL A 280 1.80 -29.72 7.72
CA VAL A 280 3.08 -29.29 7.17
C VAL A 280 2.89 -28.15 6.18
N THR A 281 3.65 -27.07 6.34
CA THR A 281 3.69 -25.96 5.38
C THR A 281 4.93 -26.15 4.50
N LEU A 282 4.68 -26.36 3.20
CA LEU A 282 5.72 -26.53 2.18
C LEU A 282 6.11 -25.16 1.57
N PRO A 283 7.39 -24.92 1.25
CA PRO A 283 7.86 -23.63 0.76
C PRO A 283 7.60 -23.45 -0.74
N LYS A 284 7.58 -22.21 -1.22
CA LYS A 284 7.35 -21.93 -2.66
C LYS A 284 8.51 -22.40 -3.55
N SER A 285 9.69 -22.57 -2.98
CA SER A 285 10.91 -23.02 -3.66
C SER A 285 10.99 -24.53 -3.87
N LEU A 286 10.06 -25.32 -3.31
CA LEU A 286 10.07 -26.78 -3.40
C LEU A 286 9.72 -27.25 -4.82
N THR A 287 10.61 -28.05 -5.42
CA THR A 287 10.44 -28.62 -6.77
C THR A 287 10.27 -30.13 -6.76
N GLU A 288 10.76 -30.84 -5.74
CA GLU A 288 10.72 -32.31 -5.65
C GLU A 288 10.33 -32.83 -4.25
N ILE A 289 9.40 -33.79 -4.21
CA ILE A 289 9.14 -34.64 -3.03
C ILE A 289 9.47 -36.09 -3.39
N ALA A 290 10.52 -36.66 -2.81
CA ALA A 290 10.99 -37.99 -3.13
C ALA A 290 10.13 -39.11 -2.53
N SER A 291 10.35 -40.34 -2.99
CA SER A 291 9.49 -41.50 -2.70
C SER A 291 9.23 -41.74 -1.20
N SER A 292 7.97 -42.02 -0.87
CA SER A 292 7.50 -42.33 0.48
C SER A 292 7.81 -41.27 1.54
N ALA A 293 8.10 -40.03 1.14
CA ALA A 293 8.46 -38.94 2.06
C ALA A 293 7.41 -38.73 3.16
N PHE A 294 6.11 -38.75 2.84
CA PHE A 294 5.01 -38.51 3.79
C PHE A 294 4.15 -39.76 4.05
N ALA A 295 4.63 -40.96 3.70
CA ALA A 295 3.77 -42.14 3.75
C ALA A 295 3.40 -42.50 5.20
N HIS A 296 2.18 -43.01 5.37
CA HIS A 296 1.60 -43.49 6.63
C HIS A 296 1.36 -42.42 7.70
N ILE A 297 1.24 -41.13 7.33
CA ILE A 297 0.88 -40.06 8.27
C ILE A 297 -0.65 -39.94 8.35
N LYS A 298 -1.25 -40.63 9.31
CA LYS A 298 -2.71 -40.71 9.46
C LYS A 298 -3.37 -39.45 10.02
N GLN A 299 -2.61 -38.58 10.68
CA GLN A 299 -3.11 -37.34 11.31
C GLN A 299 -3.07 -36.12 10.39
N LEU A 300 -2.45 -36.21 9.22
CA LEU A 300 -2.40 -35.13 8.24
C LEU A 300 -3.73 -35.07 7.50
N THR A 301 -4.50 -34.00 7.72
CA THR A 301 -5.84 -33.83 7.12
C THR A 301 -5.84 -32.98 5.85
N THR A 302 -4.87 -32.09 5.72
CA THR A 302 -4.71 -31.21 4.55
C THR A 302 -3.25 -31.09 4.14
N ILE A 303 -3.01 -30.94 2.85
CA ILE A 303 -1.70 -30.63 2.29
C ILE A 303 -1.81 -29.60 1.16
N THR A 304 -0.99 -28.56 1.23
CA THR A 304 -0.84 -27.57 0.14
C THR A 304 0.46 -27.82 -0.60
N LEU A 305 0.33 -28.17 -1.88
CA LEU A 305 1.42 -28.45 -2.80
C LEU A 305 1.78 -27.15 -3.56
N PRO A 306 3.03 -26.66 -3.47
CA PRO A 306 3.40 -25.34 -3.92
C PRO A 306 3.40 -25.20 -5.45
N GLU A 307 3.38 -23.95 -5.92
CA GLU A 307 3.18 -23.60 -7.34
C GLU A 307 4.28 -24.12 -8.27
N ASN A 308 5.51 -24.27 -7.76
CA ASN A 308 6.69 -24.72 -8.51
C ASN A 308 7.01 -26.21 -8.32
N LEU A 309 6.10 -26.97 -7.69
CA LEU A 309 6.32 -28.40 -7.47
C LEU A 309 6.25 -29.14 -8.82
N GLU A 310 7.33 -29.79 -9.22
CA GLU A 310 7.42 -30.50 -10.49
C GLU A 310 7.19 -32.00 -10.33
N GLN A 311 7.72 -32.59 -9.25
CA GLN A 311 7.78 -34.04 -9.07
C GLN A 311 7.37 -34.49 -7.68
N ILE A 312 6.48 -35.49 -7.65
CA ILE A 312 6.03 -36.24 -6.48
C ILE A 312 6.41 -37.71 -6.73
N GLY A 313 7.27 -38.27 -5.90
CA GLY A 313 7.83 -39.61 -6.07
C GLY A 313 6.83 -40.76 -5.85
N PHE A 314 7.35 -41.98 -5.85
CA PHE A 314 6.54 -43.18 -5.59
C PHE A 314 5.97 -43.16 -4.17
N GLY A 315 4.66 -43.38 -4.03
CA GLY A 315 4.06 -43.62 -2.72
C GLY A 315 4.16 -42.47 -1.70
N VAL A 316 4.32 -41.22 -2.13
CA VAL A 316 4.60 -40.08 -1.23
C VAL A 316 3.58 -39.93 -0.10
N PHE A 317 2.28 -40.00 -0.41
CA PHE A 317 1.16 -39.92 0.55
C PHE A 317 0.45 -41.28 0.71
N MET A 318 1.17 -42.38 0.48
CA MET A 318 0.65 -43.73 0.64
C MET A 318 0.14 -43.92 2.08
N ASN A 319 -1.08 -44.42 2.25
CA ASN A 319 -1.73 -44.66 3.56
C ASN A 319 -1.91 -43.41 4.43
N CYS A 320 -1.92 -42.20 3.85
CA CYS A 320 -2.34 -40.98 4.55
C CYS A 320 -3.87 -40.89 4.60
N THR A 321 -4.51 -41.83 5.29
CA THR A 321 -5.97 -42.02 5.32
C THR A 321 -6.75 -40.87 5.98
N GLY A 322 -6.05 -39.92 6.62
CA GLY A 322 -6.66 -38.73 7.23
C GLY A 322 -6.86 -37.57 6.25
N LEU A 323 -6.24 -37.60 5.06
CA LEU A 323 -6.34 -36.50 4.08
C LEU A 323 -7.78 -36.34 3.59
N THR A 324 -8.36 -35.18 3.87
CA THR A 324 -9.68 -34.75 3.38
C THR A 324 -9.57 -33.64 2.33
N GLU A 325 -8.44 -32.94 2.28
CA GLU A 325 -8.19 -31.88 1.29
C GLU A 325 -6.75 -31.92 0.76
N VAL A 326 -6.62 -31.73 -0.56
CA VAL A 326 -5.34 -31.50 -1.24
C VAL A 326 -5.47 -30.21 -2.03
N HIS A 327 -4.58 -29.26 -1.78
CA HIS A 327 -4.54 -27.97 -2.49
C HIS A 327 -3.33 -27.97 -3.42
N ALA A 328 -3.55 -28.03 -4.73
CA ALA A 328 -2.49 -27.95 -5.73
C ALA A 328 -2.41 -26.53 -6.28
N LEU A 329 -1.26 -25.88 -6.17
CA LEU A 329 -1.05 -24.52 -6.66
C LEU A 329 -0.38 -24.46 -8.05
N ALA A 330 0.13 -25.59 -8.55
CA ALA A 330 0.85 -25.64 -9.82
C ALA A 330 -0.10 -25.53 -11.03
N ALA A 331 0.27 -24.67 -11.99
CA ALA A 331 -0.52 -24.42 -13.20
C ALA A 331 -0.67 -25.68 -14.09
N ALA A 332 0.34 -26.55 -14.08
CA ALA A 332 0.30 -27.89 -14.64
C ALA A 332 0.37 -28.91 -13.50
N PRO A 333 -0.39 -30.02 -13.54
CA PRO A 333 -0.34 -31.04 -12.51
C PRO A 333 1.08 -31.62 -12.37
N PRO A 334 1.66 -31.60 -11.15
CA PRO A 334 2.98 -32.20 -10.91
C PRO A 334 3.00 -33.68 -11.31
N TYR A 335 4.15 -34.15 -11.82
CA TYR A 335 4.33 -35.57 -12.08
C TYR A 335 4.19 -36.35 -10.78
N CYS A 336 3.37 -37.41 -10.79
CA CYS A 336 3.21 -38.30 -9.65
C CYS A 336 3.71 -39.70 -10.00
N GLY A 337 4.64 -40.20 -9.20
CA GLY A 337 5.04 -41.60 -9.23
C GLY A 337 3.88 -42.52 -8.84
N SER A 338 4.01 -43.81 -9.19
CA SER A 338 3.00 -44.81 -8.87
C SER A 338 2.65 -44.81 -7.37
N MET A 339 1.37 -45.08 -7.07
CA MET A 339 0.87 -45.16 -5.70
C MET A 339 0.99 -43.88 -4.85
N ALA A 340 1.26 -42.70 -5.44
CA ALA A 340 1.45 -41.44 -4.71
C ALA A 340 0.36 -41.17 -3.66
N PHE A 341 -0.90 -41.47 -3.96
CA PHE A 341 -2.06 -41.31 -3.06
C PHE A 341 -2.74 -42.66 -2.75
N TYR A 342 -2.01 -43.77 -2.74
CA TYR A 342 -2.59 -45.09 -2.45
C TYR A 342 -3.25 -45.12 -1.06
N ASN A 343 -4.48 -45.63 -0.98
CA ASN A 343 -5.34 -45.60 0.21
C ASN A 343 -5.75 -44.20 0.73
N VAL A 344 -5.60 -43.15 -0.08
CA VAL A 344 -6.35 -41.90 0.13
C VAL A 344 -7.75 -42.08 -0.47
N ASP A 345 -8.78 -41.66 0.27
CA ASP A 345 -10.17 -41.79 -0.17
C ASP A 345 -10.49 -40.72 -1.23
N PHE A 346 -10.37 -41.07 -2.51
CA PHE A 346 -10.70 -40.16 -3.61
C PHE A 346 -12.17 -39.79 -3.72
N ASP A 347 -13.07 -40.49 -3.01
CA ASP A 347 -14.49 -40.18 -2.98
C ASP A 347 -14.80 -39.08 -1.97
N GLN A 348 -14.00 -38.93 -0.92
CA GLN A 348 -14.21 -37.94 0.14
C GLN A 348 -13.17 -36.81 0.11
N CYS A 349 -11.95 -37.09 -0.32
CA CYS A 349 -10.89 -36.09 -0.37
C CYS A 349 -11.14 -35.10 -1.52
N LYS A 350 -11.21 -33.82 -1.18
CA LYS A 350 -11.35 -32.74 -2.17
C LYS A 350 -9.99 -32.32 -2.72
N LEU A 351 -9.94 -32.08 -4.03
CA LEU A 351 -8.78 -31.50 -4.70
C LEU A 351 -9.12 -30.07 -5.13
N PHE A 352 -8.42 -29.10 -4.57
CA PHE A 352 -8.46 -27.71 -5.01
C PHE A 352 -7.34 -27.47 -6.02
N VAL A 353 -7.69 -26.96 -7.20
CA VAL A 353 -6.74 -26.67 -8.29
C VAL A 353 -6.75 -25.20 -8.65
N PRO A 354 -5.74 -24.65 -9.34
CA PRO A 354 -5.75 -23.24 -9.70
C PRO A 354 -6.91 -22.91 -10.64
N HIS A 355 -7.41 -21.67 -10.57
CA HIS A 355 -8.48 -21.18 -11.45
C HIS A 355 -8.14 -21.41 -12.94
N GLY A 356 -9.11 -21.90 -13.72
CA GLY A 356 -8.94 -22.22 -15.13
C GLY A 356 -8.11 -23.48 -15.43
N LYS A 357 -7.71 -24.27 -14.42
CA LYS A 357 -6.88 -25.49 -14.59
C LYS A 357 -7.64 -26.79 -14.37
N LEU A 358 -8.93 -26.76 -14.09
CA LEU A 358 -9.76 -27.95 -13.87
C LEU A 358 -9.61 -29.01 -14.95
N ASN A 359 -9.63 -28.59 -16.22
CA ASN A 359 -9.57 -29.52 -17.35
C ASN A 359 -8.25 -30.28 -17.42
N VAL A 360 -7.13 -29.63 -17.10
CA VAL A 360 -5.81 -30.27 -17.12
C VAL A 360 -5.70 -31.29 -15.99
N TYR A 361 -6.14 -30.94 -14.79
CA TYR A 361 -6.14 -31.87 -13.65
C TYR A 361 -7.10 -33.06 -13.86
N LYS A 362 -8.27 -32.85 -14.49
CA LYS A 362 -9.25 -33.92 -14.78
C LYS A 362 -8.76 -34.99 -15.76
N ILE A 363 -7.75 -34.70 -16.57
CA ILE A 363 -7.20 -35.67 -17.54
C ILE A 363 -5.83 -36.22 -17.14
N SER A 364 -5.24 -35.72 -16.06
CA SER A 364 -3.90 -36.12 -15.60
C SER A 364 -3.98 -37.12 -14.44
N THR A 365 -3.61 -38.37 -14.68
CA THR A 365 -3.49 -39.37 -13.60
C THR A 365 -2.29 -39.04 -12.69
N PRO A 366 -2.41 -39.19 -11.35
CA PRO A 366 -3.56 -39.65 -10.58
C PRO A 366 -4.55 -38.56 -10.18
N TRP A 367 -4.29 -37.28 -10.48
CA TRP A 367 -5.17 -36.15 -10.14
C TRP A 367 -6.61 -36.34 -10.62
N SER A 368 -6.80 -36.96 -11.78
CA SER A 368 -8.09 -37.34 -12.34
C SER A 368 -8.88 -38.36 -11.50
N SER A 369 -8.25 -39.00 -10.51
CA SER A 369 -8.88 -40.00 -9.64
C SER A 369 -9.74 -39.36 -8.55
N PHE A 370 -9.46 -38.11 -8.15
CA PHE A 370 -10.27 -37.38 -7.17
C PHE A 370 -11.67 -37.09 -7.74
N LYS A 371 -12.73 -37.50 -7.05
CA LYS A 371 -14.12 -37.29 -7.51
C LYS A 371 -14.60 -35.85 -7.34
N HIS A 372 -14.03 -35.13 -6.38
CA HIS A 372 -14.38 -33.74 -6.05
C HIS A 372 -13.18 -32.82 -6.36
N ILE A 373 -13.16 -32.29 -7.58
CA ILE A 373 -12.15 -31.31 -8.01
C ILE A 373 -12.83 -29.95 -8.14
N GLU A 374 -12.40 -29.00 -7.30
CA GLU A 374 -12.90 -27.63 -7.25
C GLU A 374 -11.78 -26.68 -7.72
N GLU A 375 -12.12 -25.67 -8.50
CA GLU A 375 -11.16 -24.61 -8.81
C GLU A 375 -11.11 -23.62 -7.66
N ALA A 376 -9.92 -23.09 -7.39
CA ALA A 376 -9.77 -21.90 -6.58
C ALA A 376 -10.59 -20.76 -7.21
N ALA A 377 -11.08 -19.86 -6.36
CA ALA A 377 -11.74 -18.65 -6.81
C ALA A 377 -10.86 -17.89 -7.81
N GLU A 378 -11.48 -17.30 -8.83
CA GLU A 378 -10.76 -16.44 -9.75
C GLU A 378 -10.08 -15.32 -8.96
N LYS A 379 -8.79 -15.09 -9.22
CA LYS A 379 -8.09 -13.96 -8.63
C LYS A 379 -8.77 -12.68 -9.12
N ALA A 380 -9.03 -11.75 -8.20
CA ALA A 380 -9.45 -10.41 -8.56
C ALA A 380 -8.48 -9.82 -9.59
N TYR A 381 -9.00 -9.02 -10.52
CA TYR A 381 -8.18 -8.44 -11.57
C TYR A 381 -8.75 -7.13 -12.08
N VAL A 382 -7.90 -6.36 -12.73
CA VAL A 382 -8.27 -5.19 -13.54
C VAL A 382 -7.75 -5.41 -14.95
N THR A 383 -8.52 -4.95 -15.94
CA THR A 383 -8.04 -4.85 -17.31
C THR A 383 -8.22 -3.45 -17.84
N PHE A 384 -7.27 -2.99 -18.65
CA PHE A 384 -7.42 -1.75 -19.38
C PHE A 384 -6.67 -1.79 -20.71
N THR A 385 -7.16 -1.03 -21.70
CA THR A 385 -6.54 -0.88 -23.01
C THR A 385 -5.94 0.52 -23.13
N THR A 386 -4.66 0.62 -23.49
CA THR A 386 -3.92 1.89 -23.60
C THR A 386 -3.62 2.28 -25.05
N SER A 387 -3.72 3.59 -25.36
CA SER A 387 -3.24 4.14 -26.64
C SER A 387 -1.74 4.39 -26.70
N LYS A 388 -1.01 4.24 -25.59
CA LYS A 388 0.46 4.37 -25.54
C LYS A 388 1.10 3.34 -26.47
N LYS A 389 2.22 3.73 -27.09
CA LYS A 389 3.02 2.83 -27.92
C LYS A 389 3.66 1.74 -27.04
N VAL A 390 3.70 0.51 -27.52
CA VAL A 390 4.50 -0.55 -26.89
C VAL A 390 5.96 -0.07 -26.80
N GLY A 391 6.56 -0.24 -25.62
CA GLY A 391 7.87 0.28 -25.27
C GLY A 391 7.86 1.61 -24.51
N SER A 392 6.72 2.32 -24.41
CA SER A 392 6.61 3.57 -23.66
C SER A 392 6.80 3.34 -22.16
N GLU A 393 7.45 4.29 -21.49
CA GLU A 393 7.57 4.36 -20.04
C GLU A 393 6.38 5.15 -19.46
N VAL A 394 5.80 4.64 -18.38
CA VAL A 394 4.64 5.21 -17.68
C VAL A 394 4.84 5.13 -16.17
N VAL A 395 4.37 6.16 -15.46
CA VAL A 395 4.27 6.14 -14.00
C VAL A 395 2.97 5.47 -13.62
N PHE A 396 3.02 4.48 -12.74
CA PHE A 396 1.85 3.72 -12.35
C PHE A 396 1.80 3.54 -10.84
N HIS A 397 0.73 4.03 -10.22
CA HIS A 397 0.45 3.76 -8.82
C HIS A 397 -0.56 2.62 -8.72
N ILE A 398 -0.16 1.54 -8.06
CA ILE A 398 -1.03 0.41 -7.74
C ILE A 398 -0.64 -0.18 -6.39
N VAL A 399 -1.64 -0.47 -5.56
CA VAL A 399 -1.47 -1.11 -4.25
C VAL A 399 -2.34 -2.36 -4.19
N GLY A 400 -1.76 -3.46 -3.72
CA GLY A 400 -2.45 -4.73 -3.56
C GLY A 400 -1.54 -5.88 -3.13
N GLU A 401 -2.14 -7.06 -2.98
CA GLU A 401 -1.46 -8.31 -2.61
C GLU A 401 -1.47 -9.32 -3.76
N ASP A 402 -0.47 -10.21 -3.78
CA ASP A 402 -0.36 -11.34 -4.73
C ASP A 402 -0.46 -10.93 -6.22
N MET A 403 0.13 -9.77 -6.56
CA MET A 403 -0.02 -9.15 -7.87
C MET A 403 0.80 -9.83 -8.97
N THR A 404 0.17 -10.05 -10.12
CA THR A 404 0.81 -10.47 -11.37
C THR A 404 0.45 -9.49 -12.48
N PHE A 405 1.45 -9.14 -13.30
CA PHE A 405 1.32 -8.12 -14.33
C PHE A 405 1.49 -8.73 -15.71
N ASP A 406 0.49 -8.57 -16.57
CA ASP A 406 0.57 -8.86 -18.00
C ASP A 406 0.32 -7.58 -18.81
N GLY A 407 1.15 -7.33 -19.82
CA GLY A 407 1.09 -6.13 -20.65
C GLY A 407 1.87 -4.92 -20.14
N ILE A 408 2.45 -4.99 -18.94
CA ILE A 408 3.44 -4.02 -18.43
C ILE A 408 4.61 -4.73 -17.74
N LYS A 409 5.75 -4.04 -17.64
CA LYS A 409 6.95 -4.53 -16.96
C LYS A 409 7.53 -3.44 -16.06
N PHE A 410 7.73 -3.74 -14.78
CA PHE A 410 8.40 -2.83 -13.84
C PHE A 410 9.82 -2.51 -14.31
N LEU A 411 10.22 -1.24 -14.19
CA LEU A 411 11.55 -0.75 -14.54
C LEU A 411 12.33 -0.35 -13.29
N LYS A 412 11.79 0.59 -12.51
CA LYS A 412 12.47 1.25 -11.40
C LYS A 412 11.47 2.00 -10.52
N THR A 413 11.90 2.32 -9.30
CA THR A 413 11.26 3.30 -8.43
C THR A 413 12.17 4.53 -8.33
N GLU A 414 11.62 5.73 -8.50
CA GLU A 414 12.34 6.99 -8.24
C GLU A 414 11.70 7.75 -7.08
N ASP A 415 12.53 8.41 -6.28
CA ASP A 415 12.11 9.30 -5.20
C ASP A 415 12.26 10.75 -5.69
N VAL A 416 11.15 11.48 -5.77
CA VAL A 416 11.11 12.88 -6.18
C VAL A 416 10.49 13.68 -5.04
N LEU A 417 11.34 14.43 -4.32
CA LEU A 417 10.92 15.28 -3.19
C LEU A 417 10.23 14.51 -2.05
N GLY A 418 10.59 13.24 -1.82
CA GLY A 418 10.03 12.40 -0.77
C GLY A 418 8.84 11.54 -1.20
N GLU A 419 8.37 11.71 -2.44
CA GLU A 419 7.32 10.89 -3.05
C GLU A 419 7.94 9.82 -3.95
N LYS A 420 7.47 8.58 -3.83
CA LYS A 420 7.97 7.45 -4.61
C LYS A 420 7.10 7.18 -5.82
N PHE A 421 7.73 7.11 -6.99
CA PHE A 421 7.07 6.84 -8.26
C PHE A 421 7.61 5.55 -8.87
N ASP A 422 6.71 4.60 -9.13
CA ASP A 422 7.04 3.36 -9.82
C ASP A 422 6.85 3.52 -11.33
N TYR A 423 7.91 3.22 -12.06
CA TYR A 423 7.96 3.31 -13.52
C TYR A 423 7.83 1.93 -14.14
N TYR A 424 6.96 1.84 -15.14
CA TYR A 424 6.69 0.64 -15.89
C TYR A 424 6.88 0.90 -17.39
N GLN A 425 7.26 -0.14 -18.13
CA GLN A 425 7.22 -0.15 -19.58
C GLN A 425 5.96 -0.87 -20.07
N VAL A 426 5.24 -0.26 -21.00
CA VAL A 426 4.11 -0.89 -21.70
C VAL A 426 4.64 -1.98 -22.64
N THR A 427 4.24 -3.22 -22.45
CA THR A 427 4.66 -4.37 -23.29
C THR A 427 3.54 -4.88 -24.20
N LYS A 428 2.27 -4.59 -23.86
CA LYS A 428 1.08 -4.87 -24.69
C LYS A 428 0.08 -3.70 -24.58
N LYS A 429 -0.80 -3.57 -25.58
CA LYS A 429 -1.88 -2.58 -25.54
C LYS A 429 -2.95 -2.93 -24.51
N ASP A 430 -3.32 -4.20 -24.44
CA ASP A 430 -4.24 -4.73 -23.44
C ASP A 430 -3.42 -5.16 -22.23
N VAL A 431 -3.67 -4.51 -21.10
CA VAL A 431 -3.01 -4.76 -19.82
C VAL A 431 -3.98 -5.50 -18.92
N ARG A 432 -3.50 -6.56 -18.28
CA ARG A 432 -4.22 -7.30 -17.24
C ARG A 432 -3.35 -7.38 -16.00
N ILE A 433 -3.93 -7.02 -14.86
CA ILE A 433 -3.26 -7.14 -13.58
C ILE A 433 -4.16 -7.96 -12.68
N GLU A 434 -3.67 -9.10 -12.20
CA GLU A 434 -4.38 -9.93 -11.22
C GLU A 434 -3.80 -9.68 -9.84
N GLY A 435 -4.63 -9.69 -8.81
CA GLY A 435 -4.23 -9.43 -7.43
C GLY A 435 -5.38 -8.84 -6.62
N ARG A 436 -5.20 -8.77 -5.30
CA ARG A 436 -6.14 -8.08 -4.40
C ARG A 436 -5.86 -6.58 -4.44
N ILE A 437 -6.36 -5.90 -5.48
CA ILE A 437 -6.10 -4.48 -5.73
C ILE A 437 -6.97 -3.62 -4.82
N THR A 438 -6.35 -2.68 -4.11
CA THR A 438 -7.03 -1.72 -3.22
C THR A 438 -6.95 -0.29 -3.72
N ASP A 439 -5.88 0.07 -4.43
CA ASP A 439 -5.63 1.43 -4.89
C ASP A 439 -5.04 1.38 -6.29
N MET A 440 -5.51 2.23 -7.20
CA MET A 440 -5.02 2.25 -8.57
C MET A 440 -5.19 3.64 -9.21
N SER A 441 -4.13 4.13 -9.86
CA SER A 441 -4.20 5.28 -10.78
C SER A 441 -3.73 4.88 -12.18
N VAL A 442 -4.60 5.03 -13.18
CA VAL A 442 -4.27 4.78 -14.60
C VAL A 442 -4.07 6.06 -15.41
N ASP A 443 -3.83 7.19 -14.75
CA ASP A 443 -3.85 8.52 -15.39
C ASP A 443 -2.79 8.67 -16.48
N ASN A 444 -1.62 8.04 -16.30
CA ASN A 444 -0.50 8.13 -17.24
C ASN A 444 -0.59 7.14 -18.42
N PHE A 445 -1.68 6.37 -18.53
CA PHE A 445 -1.83 5.32 -19.54
C PHE A 445 -2.61 5.75 -20.78
N GLU A 446 -3.25 6.91 -20.85
CA GLU A 446 -4.15 7.23 -21.98
C GLU A 446 -5.14 6.08 -22.27
N VAL A 447 -5.90 5.68 -21.24
CA VAL A 447 -6.77 4.49 -21.31
C VAL A 447 -7.97 4.75 -22.22
N GLU A 448 -8.25 3.82 -23.13
CA GLU A 448 -9.42 3.83 -24.02
C GLU A 448 -10.58 2.97 -23.47
N ALA A 449 -10.26 1.95 -22.67
CA ALA A 449 -11.23 1.10 -21.99
C ALA A 449 -10.68 0.64 -20.63
N LEU A 450 -11.50 0.69 -19.58
CA LEU A 450 -11.15 0.28 -18.22
C LEU A 450 -12.25 -0.62 -17.65
N ASP A 451 -11.87 -1.80 -17.16
CA ASP A 451 -12.76 -2.71 -16.44
C ASP A 451 -12.20 -3.02 -15.05
N VAL A 452 -12.85 -2.44 -14.03
CA VAL A 452 -12.58 -2.64 -12.61
C VAL A 452 -13.66 -3.48 -11.93
N SER A 453 -14.59 -4.08 -12.69
CA SER A 453 -15.72 -4.84 -12.15
C SER A 453 -15.30 -6.12 -11.40
N HIS A 454 -14.05 -6.56 -11.60
CA HIS A 454 -13.43 -7.71 -10.93
C HIS A 454 -12.51 -7.29 -9.76
N CYS A 455 -12.59 -6.03 -9.31
CA CYS A 455 -11.85 -5.47 -8.17
C CYS A 455 -12.78 -5.11 -6.98
N PRO A 456 -13.34 -6.10 -6.25
CA PRO A 456 -14.30 -5.83 -5.18
C PRO A 456 -13.72 -5.11 -3.96
N MET A 457 -12.39 -5.13 -3.80
CA MET A 457 -11.66 -4.50 -2.69
C MET A 457 -11.12 -3.09 -3.01
N LEU A 458 -11.42 -2.57 -4.22
CA LEU A 458 -10.93 -1.27 -4.68
C LEU A 458 -11.52 -0.13 -3.82
N LYS A 459 -10.64 0.67 -3.22
CA LYS A 459 -10.95 1.82 -2.37
C LYS A 459 -10.67 3.14 -3.06
N VAL A 460 -9.54 3.21 -3.78
CA VAL A 460 -9.10 4.41 -4.49
C VAL A 460 -8.97 4.09 -5.97
N LEU A 461 -9.66 4.88 -6.80
CA LEU A 461 -9.54 4.82 -8.25
C LEU A 461 -9.29 6.21 -8.83
N SER A 462 -8.18 6.36 -9.54
CA SER A 462 -7.94 7.49 -10.44
C SER A 462 -7.84 7.01 -11.88
N CYS A 463 -8.65 7.56 -12.78
CA CYS A 463 -8.65 7.20 -14.20
C CYS A 463 -8.71 8.42 -15.14
N LYS A 464 -8.17 9.56 -14.72
CA LYS A 464 -8.12 10.81 -15.48
C LYS A 464 -7.25 10.67 -16.73
N ASN A 465 -7.84 10.60 -17.94
CA ASN A 465 -7.02 10.34 -19.14
C ASN A 465 -7.60 10.73 -20.52
N GLY A 466 -8.73 11.40 -20.61
CA GLY A 466 -9.22 12.04 -21.83
C GLY A 466 -10.10 11.20 -22.75
N LYS A 467 -10.24 9.87 -22.54
CA LYS A 467 -10.80 8.97 -23.58
C LYS A 467 -11.73 7.85 -23.08
N LEU A 468 -12.04 7.80 -21.80
CA LEU A 468 -12.92 6.80 -21.22
C LEU A 468 -14.40 7.22 -21.35
N GLU A 469 -15.13 6.64 -22.32
CA GLU A 469 -16.56 6.95 -22.54
C GLU A 469 -17.50 6.33 -21.50
N LYS A 470 -17.10 5.21 -20.87
CA LYS A 470 -17.89 4.48 -19.87
C LYS A 470 -17.01 3.98 -18.72
N LEU A 471 -17.55 4.06 -17.50
CA LEU A 471 -16.94 3.50 -16.29
C LEU A 471 -18.00 2.72 -15.50
N GLU A 472 -17.79 1.41 -15.32
CA GLU A 472 -18.69 0.52 -14.57
C GLU A 472 -18.15 0.31 -13.15
N LEU A 473 -18.96 0.64 -12.14
CA LEU A 473 -18.56 0.64 -10.73
C LEU A 473 -19.45 -0.23 -9.81
N SER A 474 -20.43 -0.95 -10.36
CA SER A 474 -21.44 -1.67 -9.56
C SER A 474 -20.88 -2.71 -8.58
N ASN A 475 -19.67 -3.24 -8.84
CA ASN A 475 -18.99 -4.19 -7.96
C ASN A 475 -17.98 -3.53 -7.00
N ASN A 476 -17.68 -2.24 -7.14
CA ASN A 476 -16.67 -1.53 -6.35
C ASN A 476 -17.31 -0.85 -5.12
N LYS A 477 -17.93 -1.67 -4.26
CA LYS A 477 -18.70 -1.19 -3.09
C LYS A 477 -17.85 -0.58 -1.98
N ASP A 478 -16.55 -0.89 -1.99
CA ASP A 478 -15.58 -0.40 -1.01
C ASP A 478 -14.91 0.92 -1.42
N LEU A 479 -15.24 1.46 -2.60
CA LEU A 479 -14.67 2.70 -3.13
C LEU A 479 -14.99 3.89 -2.20
N ASP A 480 -13.95 4.56 -1.71
CA ASP A 480 -14.02 5.78 -0.90
C ASP A 480 -13.54 7.03 -1.67
N THR A 481 -12.68 6.86 -2.68
CA THR A 481 -12.09 7.94 -3.46
C THR A 481 -12.16 7.63 -4.94
N LEU A 482 -12.81 8.52 -5.70
CA LEU A 482 -12.93 8.42 -7.15
C LEU A 482 -12.46 9.73 -7.81
N ASN A 483 -11.42 9.64 -8.64
CA ASN A 483 -11.11 10.67 -9.63
C ASN A 483 -11.29 10.11 -11.04
N CYS A 484 -12.35 10.54 -11.71
CA CYS A 484 -12.61 10.23 -13.11
C CYS A 484 -12.80 11.52 -13.92
N SER A 485 -12.02 12.55 -13.58
CA SER A 485 -12.03 13.83 -14.28
C SER A 485 -11.45 13.68 -15.70
N TYR A 486 -11.89 14.53 -16.63
CA TYR A 486 -11.42 14.54 -18.02
C TYR A 486 -11.53 13.18 -18.71
N CYS A 487 -12.53 12.35 -18.43
CA CYS A 487 -12.61 11.02 -19.05
C CYS A 487 -13.37 11.04 -20.39
N GLY A 488 -14.35 11.94 -20.55
CA GLY A 488 -15.32 11.86 -21.66
C GLY A 488 -16.56 11.03 -21.31
N LEU A 489 -16.83 10.85 -20.02
CA LEU A 489 -17.98 10.08 -19.54
C LEU A 489 -19.29 10.81 -19.88
N LYS A 490 -20.23 10.08 -20.48
CA LYS A 490 -21.60 10.57 -20.75
C LYS A 490 -22.57 10.23 -19.61
N GLU A 491 -22.27 9.14 -18.92
CA GLU A 491 -23.00 8.67 -17.75
C GLU A 491 -22.01 8.18 -16.69
N LEU A 492 -22.40 8.32 -15.42
CA LEU A 492 -21.66 7.82 -14.27
C LEU A 492 -22.66 7.41 -13.19
N ASP A 493 -22.65 6.12 -12.85
CA ASP A 493 -23.45 5.56 -11.75
C ASP A 493 -22.55 5.23 -10.57
N ILE A 494 -22.68 6.01 -9.50
CA ILE A 494 -21.96 5.82 -8.23
C ILE A 494 -22.89 5.32 -7.10
N THR A 495 -24.12 4.93 -7.42
CA THR A 495 -25.13 4.60 -6.40
C THR A 495 -24.82 3.32 -5.63
N GLN A 496 -23.97 2.44 -6.18
CA GLN A 496 -23.47 1.24 -5.50
C GLN A 496 -22.22 1.49 -4.65
N CYS A 497 -21.58 2.66 -4.81
CA CYS A 497 -20.35 3.05 -4.11
C CYS A 497 -20.66 3.85 -2.84
N GLY A 498 -21.41 3.25 -1.91
CA GLY A 498 -21.95 3.94 -0.73
C GLY A 498 -20.90 4.46 0.27
N LYS A 499 -19.63 4.07 0.13
CA LYS A 499 -18.52 4.52 0.97
C LYS A 499 -17.77 5.74 0.43
N LEU A 500 -18.14 6.26 -0.75
CA LEU A 500 -17.49 7.42 -1.34
C LEU A 500 -17.50 8.63 -0.39
N VAL A 501 -16.30 9.19 -0.19
CA VAL A 501 -16.00 10.41 0.57
C VAL A 501 -15.54 11.52 -0.37
N PHE A 502 -14.80 11.16 -1.43
CA PHE A 502 -14.24 12.08 -2.42
C PHE A 502 -14.65 11.67 -3.83
N VAL A 503 -15.26 12.59 -4.57
CA VAL A 503 -15.58 12.42 -6.00
C VAL A 503 -15.15 13.65 -6.78
N ASP A 504 -14.26 13.44 -7.74
CA ASP A 504 -13.92 14.38 -8.79
C ASP A 504 -14.27 13.78 -10.15
N CYS A 505 -15.30 14.32 -10.81
CA CYS A 505 -15.69 13.98 -12.16
C CYS A 505 -15.78 15.21 -13.07
N ASP A 506 -14.89 16.17 -12.85
CA ASP A 506 -14.75 17.38 -13.66
C ASP A 506 -14.51 17.07 -15.15
N GLU A 507 -14.91 18.00 -16.02
CA GLU A 507 -14.63 17.97 -17.46
C GLU A 507 -15.04 16.66 -18.15
N ASN A 508 -16.28 16.23 -17.91
CA ASN A 508 -16.92 15.12 -18.61
C ASN A 508 -18.14 15.62 -19.42
N GLU A 509 -18.89 14.70 -20.01
CA GLU A 509 -20.12 14.97 -20.78
C GLU A 509 -21.39 14.61 -19.98
N LEU A 510 -21.31 14.62 -18.64
CA LEU A 510 -22.41 14.17 -17.79
C LEU A 510 -23.61 15.12 -17.90
N THR A 511 -24.80 14.54 -18.04
CA THR A 511 -26.09 15.27 -18.06
C THR A 511 -26.89 15.09 -16.77
N LYS A 512 -26.47 14.19 -15.89
CA LYS A 512 -27.04 13.94 -14.57
C LYS A 512 -26.02 13.24 -13.69
N LEU A 513 -26.15 13.38 -12.37
CA LEU A 513 -25.42 12.59 -11.38
C LEU A 513 -26.31 12.36 -10.16
N ASP A 514 -26.53 11.10 -9.79
CA ASP A 514 -27.25 10.73 -8.58
C ASP A 514 -26.26 10.45 -7.45
N VAL A 515 -26.23 11.34 -6.45
CA VAL A 515 -25.38 11.22 -5.26
C VAL A 515 -26.15 10.69 -4.04
N SER A 516 -27.43 10.32 -4.17
CA SER A 516 -28.33 10.04 -3.04
C SER A 516 -27.90 8.88 -2.13
N LYS A 517 -27.02 8.00 -2.61
CA LYS A 517 -26.48 6.85 -1.85
C LYS A 517 -25.11 7.10 -1.24
N ASN A 518 -24.45 8.21 -1.60
CA ASN A 518 -23.09 8.53 -1.16
C ASN A 518 -23.17 9.47 0.05
N LEU A 519 -23.64 8.93 1.18
CA LEU A 519 -23.97 9.71 2.38
C LEU A 519 -22.73 10.28 3.10
N LEU A 520 -21.55 9.75 2.79
CA LEU A 520 -20.26 10.12 3.40
C LEU A 520 -19.48 11.16 2.59
N LEU A 521 -20.01 11.64 1.45
CA LEU A 521 -19.31 12.63 0.64
C LEU A 521 -18.98 13.88 1.44
N ASN A 522 -17.70 14.20 1.46
CA ASN A 522 -17.12 15.44 1.96
C ASN A 522 -16.75 16.36 0.78
N PHE A 523 -16.22 15.79 -0.30
CA PHE A 523 -15.79 16.54 -1.48
C PHE A 523 -16.54 16.05 -2.72
N LEU A 524 -17.15 16.99 -3.45
CA LEU A 524 -17.79 16.73 -4.74
C LEU A 524 -17.42 17.81 -5.75
N SER A 525 -16.80 17.41 -6.85
CA SER A 525 -16.50 18.26 -8.00
C SER A 525 -17.11 17.68 -9.27
N VAL A 526 -17.92 18.49 -9.95
CA VAL A 526 -18.62 18.15 -11.20
C VAL A 526 -18.46 19.26 -12.25
N ASN A 527 -17.40 20.06 -12.17
CA ASN A 527 -17.17 21.23 -13.01
C ASN A 527 -17.22 20.87 -14.51
N LYS A 528 -17.69 21.82 -15.33
CA LYS A 528 -17.73 21.72 -16.80
C LYS A 528 -18.47 20.49 -17.35
N ASN A 529 -19.41 19.95 -16.59
CA ASN A 529 -20.42 19.00 -17.07
C ASN A 529 -21.70 19.73 -17.50
N LYS A 530 -22.70 19.05 -18.05
CA LYS A 530 -24.00 19.64 -18.45
C LYS A 530 -25.15 19.11 -17.60
N ILE A 531 -24.96 19.04 -16.28
CA ILE A 531 -25.90 18.37 -15.37
C ILE A 531 -27.21 19.12 -15.13
N GLY A 532 -27.21 20.46 -15.22
CA GLY A 532 -28.41 21.32 -15.08
C GLY A 532 -29.09 21.36 -13.70
N SER A 533 -28.98 20.30 -12.90
CA SER A 533 -29.48 20.20 -11.54
C SER A 533 -28.74 19.11 -10.76
N ILE A 534 -28.64 19.29 -9.44
CA ILE A 534 -28.08 18.28 -8.53
C ILE A 534 -28.76 18.38 -7.17
N ASP A 535 -29.12 17.24 -6.59
CA ASP A 535 -29.66 17.15 -5.22
C ASP A 535 -28.57 16.67 -4.27
N VAL A 536 -28.06 17.58 -3.45
CA VAL A 536 -27.03 17.31 -2.42
C VAL A 536 -27.61 17.24 -1.01
N SER A 537 -28.94 17.15 -0.87
CA SER A 537 -29.62 17.22 0.42
C SER A 537 -29.30 16.07 1.37
N ALA A 538 -28.84 14.93 0.83
CA ALA A 538 -28.44 13.76 1.61
C ALA A 538 -26.99 13.84 2.14
N GLN A 539 -26.14 14.70 1.55
CA GLN A 539 -24.70 14.79 1.82
C GLN A 539 -24.41 15.68 3.04
N LYS A 540 -24.75 15.19 4.22
CA LYS A 540 -24.65 15.98 5.47
C LYS A 540 -23.22 16.40 5.82
N TYR A 541 -22.21 15.69 5.34
CA TYR A 541 -20.78 15.93 5.62
C TYR A 541 -20.06 16.71 4.53
N LEU A 542 -20.77 17.24 3.53
CA LEU A 542 -20.17 17.96 2.41
C LEU A 542 -19.47 19.24 2.88
N GLU A 543 -18.16 19.34 2.67
CA GLU A 543 -17.34 20.52 2.99
C GLU A 543 -16.98 21.32 1.73
N THR A 544 -16.83 20.65 0.59
CA THR A 544 -16.54 21.31 -0.70
C THR A 544 -17.48 20.83 -1.79
N LEU A 545 -18.12 21.80 -2.45
CA LEU A 545 -18.99 21.57 -3.61
C LEU A 545 -18.55 22.47 -4.78
N SER A 546 -18.12 21.84 -5.87
CA SER A 546 -17.68 22.53 -7.09
C SER A 546 -18.54 22.15 -8.28
N LEU A 547 -19.18 23.15 -8.87
CA LEU A 547 -20.23 23.06 -9.89
C LEU A 547 -20.00 24.10 -11.01
N ASN A 548 -18.78 24.57 -11.21
CA ASN A 548 -18.47 25.64 -12.17
C ASN A 548 -18.85 25.22 -13.59
N GLY A 549 -19.62 26.03 -14.31
CA GLY A 549 -19.96 25.75 -15.71
C GLY A 549 -20.86 24.53 -15.89
N THR A 550 -21.89 24.35 -15.06
CA THR A 550 -22.74 23.15 -15.04
C THR A 550 -24.19 23.34 -15.49
N ASP A 551 -24.50 24.53 -16.00
CA ASP A 551 -25.84 24.95 -16.41
C ASP A 551 -26.88 24.94 -15.27
N ILE A 552 -26.46 24.95 -14.01
CA ILE A 552 -27.38 24.90 -12.86
C ILE A 552 -28.21 26.17 -12.75
N GLU A 553 -29.53 26.01 -12.69
CA GLU A 553 -30.50 27.11 -12.50
C GLU A 553 -30.90 27.31 -11.04
N LYS A 554 -30.99 26.22 -10.27
CA LYS A 554 -31.37 26.21 -8.85
C LYS A 554 -30.50 25.25 -8.07
N LEU A 555 -30.06 25.69 -6.89
CA LEU A 555 -29.24 24.91 -5.99
C LEU A 555 -29.76 25.02 -4.56
N ASN A 556 -29.96 23.87 -3.91
CA ASN A 556 -30.32 23.82 -2.50
C ASN A 556 -29.17 23.18 -1.69
N VAL A 557 -28.54 23.98 -0.84
CA VAL A 557 -27.45 23.56 0.05
C VAL A 557 -27.82 23.68 1.54
N THR A 558 -29.08 23.93 1.88
CA THR A 558 -29.48 24.23 3.28
C THR A 558 -29.32 23.03 4.23
N ASN A 559 -29.12 21.83 3.68
CA ASN A 559 -28.91 20.58 4.44
C ASN A 559 -27.42 20.20 4.56
N ASN A 560 -26.49 21.08 4.14
CA ASN A 560 -25.05 20.86 4.15
C ASN A 560 -24.34 21.82 5.14
N PRO A 561 -24.53 21.66 6.46
CA PRO A 561 -24.07 22.64 7.46
C PRO A 561 -22.54 22.75 7.57
N TYR A 562 -21.80 21.73 7.12
CA TYR A 562 -20.34 21.71 7.14
C TYR A 562 -19.70 22.34 5.88
N LEU A 563 -20.50 22.84 4.94
CA LEU A 563 -20.00 23.41 3.69
C LEU A 563 -19.09 24.61 3.96
N GLN A 564 -17.83 24.51 3.52
CA GLN A 564 -16.78 25.52 3.64
C GLN A 564 -16.53 26.20 2.30
N ASN A 565 -16.56 25.45 1.19
CA ASN A 565 -16.24 25.96 -0.14
C ASN A 565 -17.39 25.67 -1.10
N LEU A 566 -17.89 26.71 -1.76
CA LEU A 566 -18.88 26.59 -2.83
C LEU A 566 -18.39 27.32 -4.08
N PHE A 567 -18.09 26.54 -5.12
CA PHE A 567 -17.67 27.06 -6.42
C PHE A 567 -18.78 26.82 -7.43
N ALA A 568 -19.51 27.87 -7.81
CA ALA A 568 -20.65 27.80 -8.72
C ALA A 568 -20.62 28.92 -9.78
N ASN A 569 -19.42 29.27 -10.25
CA ASN A 569 -19.23 30.20 -11.35
C ASN A 569 -19.85 29.67 -12.65
N GLU A 570 -20.16 30.57 -13.59
CA GLU A 570 -20.58 30.20 -14.95
C GLU A 570 -21.84 29.31 -14.97
N ASN A 571 -22.82 29.63 -14.15
CA ASN A 571 -24.10 28.93 -14.08
C ASN A 571 -25.25 29.88 -14.43
N LYS A 572 -26.48 29.48 -14.13
CA LYS A 572 -27.70 30.25 -14.37
C LYS A 572 -28.41 30.64 -13.08
N LEU A 573 -27.72 30.59 -11.94
CA LEU A 573 -28.29 30.88 -10.63
C LEU A 573 -28.78 32.33 -10.56
N SER A 574 -29.98 32.50 -10.01
CA SER A 574 -30.56 33.83 -9.74
C SER A 574 -30.87 34.06 -8.27
N GLU A 575 -30.87 32.98 -7.47
CA GLU A 575 -31.06 32.97 -6.03
C GLU A 575 -30.23 31.84 -5.40
N LEU A 576 -29.80 32.03 -4.15
CA LEU A 576 -29.10 31.01 -3.37
C LEU A 576 -29.33 31.26 -1.89
N ASN A 577 -29.79 30.25 -1.16
CA ASN A 577 -29.99 30.33 0.29
C ASN A 577 -28.83 29.67 1.04
N LEU A 578 -28.04 30.49 1.72
CA LEU A 578 -26.89 30.06 2.54
C LEU A 578 -27.12 30.19 4.05
N THR A 579 -28.36 30.45 4.50
CA THR A 579 -28.67 30.73 5.92
C THR A 579 -28.33 29.61 6.90
N LYS A 580 -28.07 28.38 6.40
CA LYS A 580 -27.68 27.22 7.20
C LYS A 580 -26.21 26.82 7.01
N ASN A 581 -25.48 27.47 6.12
CA ASN A 581 -24.10 27.15 5.75
C ASN A 581 -23.12 28.10 6.46
N THR A 582 -23.14 28.10 7.80
CA THR A 582 -22.41 29.08 8.62
C THR A 582 -20.89 28.88 8.63
N ASN A 583 -20.38 27.82 8.01
CA ASN A 583 -18.95 27.51 7.92
C ASN A 583 -18.34 27.95 6.58
N ILE A 584 -19.10 28.60 5.70
CA ILE A 584 -18.64 29.03 4.38
C ILE A 584 -17.45 29.99 4.51
N GLN A 585 -16.34 29.66 3.86
CA GLN A 585 -15.08 30.42 3.85
C GLN A 585 -14.79 31.00 2.46
N GLU A 586 -15.09 30.25 1.40
CA GLU A 586 -14.93 30.71 0.02
C GLU A 586 -16.20 30.47 -0.80
N LEU A 587 -16.68 31.54 -1.44
CA LEU A 587 -17.89 31.53 -2.26
C LEU A 587 -17.61 32.15 -3.62
N GLN A 588 -17.74 31.33 -4.68
CA GLN A 588 -17.57 31.77 -6.05
C GLN A 588 -18.89 31.63 -6.82
N LEU A 589 -19.44 32.76 -7.25
CA LEU A 589 -20.73 32.94 -7.92
C LEU A 589 -20.62 33.84 -9.17
N ALA A 590 -19.42 34.00 -9.71
CA ALA A 590 -19.19 34.82 -10.89
C ALA A 590 -19.95 34.31 -12.12
N LYS A 591 -20.32 35.18 -13.05
CA LYS A 591 -20.98 34.81 -14.32
C LYS A 591 -22.28 34.01 -14.10
N ASN A 592 -23.19 34.59 -13.32
CA ASN A 592 -24.53 34.04 -13.04
C ASN A 592 -25.62 35.09 -13.40
N ASN A 593 -26.85 34.90 -12.92
CA ASN A 593 -28.00 35.75 -13.19
C ASN A 593 -28.53 36.50 -11.94
N PHE A 594 -27.69 36.72 -10.92
CA PHE A 594 -28.14 37.41 -9.70
C PHE A 594 -28.48 38.88 -9.99
N ALA A 595 -29.71 39.29 -9.67
CA ALA A 595 -30.17 40.68 -9.76
C ALA A 595 -30.04 41.44 -8.42
N ALA A 596 -30.05 40.70 -7.31
CA ALA A 596 -29.79 41.19 -5.96
C ALA A 596 -29.08 40.08 -5.17
N PHE A 597 -28.29 40.47 -4.18
CA PHE A 597 -27.58 39.51 -3.33
C PHE A 597 -27.53 39.98 -1.89
N SER A 598 -27.83 39.08 -0.95
CA SER A 598 -27.69 39.35 0.48
C SER A 598 -27.08 38.16 1.18
N LEU A 599 -26.05 38.42 1.99
CA LEU A 599 -25.38 37.39 2.75
C LEU A 599 -24.92 37.93 4.11
N ASN A 600 -25.21 37.13 5.14
CA ASN A 600 -24.60 37.26 6.45
C ASN A 600 -23.81 35.97 6.69
N SER A 601 -22.50 36.09 6.90
CA SER A 601 -21.63 34.96 7.24
C SER A 601 -20.50 35.42 8.15
N PRO A 602 -20.33 34.78 9.32
CA PRO A 602 -19.25 35.13 10.25
C PRO A 602 -17.88 34.58 9.81
N THR A 603 -17.80 33.72 8.79
CA THR A 603 -16.57 33.00 8.42
C THR A 603 -16.10 33.26 6.98
N LEU A 604 -16.89 33.95 6.16
CA LEU A 604 -16.57 34.10 4.73
C LEU A 604 -15.38 35.03 4.55
N LYS A 605 -14.33 34.53 3.90
CA LYS A 605 -13.09 35.25 3.62
C LYS A 605 -13.00 35.77 2.19
N LYS A 606 -13.55 35.02 1.23
CA LYS A 606 -13.47 35.37 -0.19
C LYS A 606 -14.83 35.26 -0.87
N LEU A 607 -15.21 36.33 -1.55
CA LEU A 607 -16.45 36.40 -2.33
C LEU A 607 -16.16 36.84 -3.76
N TYR A 608 -16.48 35.97 -4.72
CA TYR A 608 -16.48 36.28 -6.14
C TYR A 608 -17.93 36.29 -6.63
N ILE A 609 -18.42 37.44 -7.05
CA ILE A 609 -19.79 37.64 -7.54
C ILE A 609 -19.83 38.60 -8.74
N ASN A 610 -18.69 38.72 -9.43
CA ASN A 610 -18.54 39.50 -10.65
C ASN A 610 -19.33 38.92 -11.82
N ASP A 611 -19.49 39.70 -12.89
CA ASP A 611 -20.19 39.30 -14.12
C ASP A 611 -21.63 38.81 -13.86
N ASN A 612 -22.39 39.55 -13.04
CA ASN A 612 -23.79 39.28 -12.74
C ASN A 612 -24.66 40.45 -13.22
N LYS A 613 -25.88 40.59 -12.70
CA LYS A 613 -26.81 41.70 -13.00
C LYS A 613 -27.21 42.45 -11.73
N LEU A 614 -26.30 42.51 -10.75
CA LEU A 614 -26.61 42.99 -9.42
C LEU A 614 -26.92 44.48 -9.43
N LYS A 615 -28.11 44.85 -8.97
CA LYS A 615 -28.51 46.24 -8.73
C LYS A 615 -28.36 46.64 -7.27
N THR A 616 -28.53 45.69 -6.38
CA THR A 616 -28.47 45.87 -4.93
C THR A 616 -27.71 44.73 -4.28
N MET A 617 -26.82 45.05 -3.34
CA MET A 617 -26.09 44.07 -2.55
C MET A 617 -26.09 44.49 -1.07
N THR A 618 -26.32 43.53 -0.18
CA THR A 618 -26.28 43.77 1.28
C THR A 618 -25.43 42.71 1.96
N LEU A 619 -24.30 43.11 2.52
CA LEU A 619 -23.30 42.22 3.08
C LEU A 619 -23.11 42.47 4.58
N ASP A 620 -23.06 41.38 5.36
CA ASP A 620 -22.64 41.35 6.76
C ASP A 620 -21.59 40.26 6.92
N LEU A 621 -20.34 40.61 6.57
CA LEU A 621 -19.22 39.68 6.38
C LEU A 621 -17.98 40.21 7.11
N PRO A 622 -17.91 40.08 8.45
CA PRO A 622 -16.85 40.70 9.25
C PRO A 622 -15.45 40.16 8.95
N GLU A 623 -15.33 38.91 8.49
CA GLU A 623 -14.05 38.24 8.17
C GLU A 623 -13.69 38.31 6.68
N LEU A 624 -14.40 39.11 5.87
CA LEU A 624 -14.16 39.18 4.43
C LEU A 624 -12.81 39.87 4.15
N GLU A 625 -11.92 39.16 3.45
CA GLU A 625 -10.59 39.63 3.05
C GLU A 625 -10.60 40.10 1.58
N LEU A 626 -11.38 39.43 0.71
CA LEU A 626 -11.44 39.69 -0.73
C LEU A 626 -12.88 39.76 -1.25
N LEU A 627 -13.20 40.84 -1.96
CA LEU A 627 -14.46 41.04 -2.67
C LEU A 627 -14.25 41.35 -4.15
N CYS A 628 -14.66 40.43 -5.02
CA CYS A 628 -14.73 40.61 -6.47
C CYS A 628 -16.18 40.75 -6.92
N ALA A 629 -16.64 41.98 -7.18
CA ALA A 629 -18.02 42.29 -7.60
C ALA A 629 -18.09 43.20 -8.85
N TYR A 630 -17.06 43.15 -9.69
CA TYR A 630 -16.98 43.92 -10.94
C TYR A 630 -17.97 43.42 -12.01
N ASN A 631 -18.20 44.23 -13.04
CA ASN A 631 -19.13 43.93 -14.15
C ASN A 631 -20.55 43.57 -13.65
N ASN A 632 -21.17 44.53 -12.99
CA ASN A 632 -22.52 44.45 -12.42
C ASN A 632 -23.28 45.77 -12.70
N GLU A 633 -24.48 45.94 -12.14
CA GLU A 633 -25.35 47.12 -12.37
C GLU A 633 -25.57 47.95 -11.08
N MET A 634 -24.63 47.91 -10.13
CA MET A 634 -24.81 48.53 -8.80
C MET A 634 -24.61 50.05 -8.86
N ALA A 635 -25.56 50.82 -8.32
CA ALA A 635 -25.47 52.28 -8.20
C ALA A 635 -24.95 52.75 -6.84
N GLU A 636 -25.10 51.91 -5.82
CA GLU A 636 -24.64 52.12 -4.44
C GLU A 636 -24.21 50.79 -3.83
N LEU A 637 -23.29 50.84 -2.86
CA LEU A 637 -22.83 49.69 -2.09
C LEU A 637 -22.41 50.14 -0.69
N ASP A 638 -23.02 49.54 0.34
CA ASP A 638 -22.62 49.78 1.73
C ASP A 638 -21.47 48.84 2.13
N LEU A 639 -20.32 49.44 2.45
CA LEU A 639 -19.10 48.75 2.86
C LEU A 639 -18.84 48.86 4.37
N SER A 640 -19.74 49.48 5.14
CA SER A 640 -19.52 49.85 6.55
C SER A 640 -19.24 48.68 7.49
N LYS A 641 -19.60 47.45 7.08
CA LYS A 641 -19.43 46.21 7.84
C LYS A 641 -18.22 45.36 7.40
N LEU A 642 -17.47 45.75 6.38
CA LEU A 642 -16.47 44.91 5.71
C LEU A 642 -15.03 45.27 6.12
N LYS A 643 -14.75 45.26 7.43
CA LYS A 643 -13.54 45.89 7.99
C LYS A 643 -12.21 45.28 7.56
N ASN A 644 -12.19 43.97 7.25
CA ASN A 644 -10.98 43.20 6.96
C ASN A 644 -10.65 43.13 5.46
N VAL A 645 -11.41 43.81 4.59
CA VAL A 645 -11.21 43.72 3.14
C VAL A 645 -9.89 44.39 2.76
N ASN A 646 -8.95 43.59 2.25
CA ASN A 646 -7.68 44.07 1.70
C ASN A 646 -7.71 44.21 0.17
N THR A 647 -8.57 43.46 -0.51
CA THR A 647 -8.67 43.43 -1.97
C THR A 647 -10.12 43.66 -2.41
N LEU A 648 -10.36 44.74 -3.15
CA LEU A 648 -11.69 45.17 -3.57
C LEU A 648 -11.78 45.46 -5.08
N SER A 649 -12.58 44.68 -5.80
CA SER A 649 -12.84 44.89 -7.23
C SER A 649 -14.31 45.22 -7.48
N LEU A 650 -14.57 46.47 -7.85
CA LEU A 650 -15.88 47.07 -8.13
C LEU A 650 -15.97 47.72 -9.52
N HIS A 651 -14.96 47.53 -10.38
CA HIS A 651 -14.93 48.13 -11.70
C HIS A 651 -16.09 47.69 -12.60
N HIS A 652 -16.41 48.46 -13.64
CA HIS A 652 -17.57 48.21 -14.52
C HIS A 652 -18.89 48.06 -13.74
N ASN A 653 -19.24 49.08 -12.96
CA ASN A 653 -20.53 49.21 -12.28
C ASN A 653 -21.17 50.57 -12.60
N LEU A 654 -22.20 50.97 -11.85
CA LEU A 654 -22.88 52.26 -11.99
C LEU A 654 -22.72 53.14 -10.74
N LEU A 655 -21.69 52.89 -9.92
CA LEU A 655 -21.51 53.51 -8.60
C LEU A 655 -21.33 55.01 -8.74
N THR A 656 -22.10 55.78 -7.98
CA THR A 656 -22.03 57.27 -7.98
C THR A 656 -21.28 57.83 -6.77
N ASP A 657 -21.27 57.06 -5.67
CA ASP A 657 -20.51 57.32 -4.45
C ASP A 657 -20.21 55.99 -3.76
N VAL A 658 -19.08 55.90 -3.06
CA VAL A 658 -18.70 54.76 -2.20
C VAL A 658 -17.93 55.28 -1.00
N ASN A 659 -18.37 54.89 0.20
CA ASN A 659 -17.69 55.21 1.45
C ASN A 659 -16.65 54.15 1.81
N MET A 660 -15.37 54.48 1.66
CA MET A 660 -14.23 53.59 1.92
C MET A 660 -13.74 53.58 3.38
N LYS A 661 -14.31 54.44 4.25
CA LYS A 661 -13.74 54.71 5.59
C LYS A 661 -13.67 53.51 6.52
N ALA A 662 -14.50 52.49 6.28
CA ALA A 662 -14.51 51.28 7.11
C ALA A 662 -13.43 50.26 6.73
N LEU A 663 -12.73 50.43 5.60
CA LEU A 663 -11.80 49.45 5.03
C LEU A 663 -10.34 49.77 5.43
N GLU A 664 -10.02 49.64 6.72
CA GLU A 664 -8.70 50.03 7.26
C GLU A 664 -7.54 49.18 6.68
N GLU A 665 -7.84 47.93 6.31
CA GLU A 665 -6.87 46.95 5.75
C GLU A 665 -6.76 47.01 4.21
N LEU A 666 -7.42 47.96 3.54
CA LEU A 666 -7.48 48.00 2.06
C LEU A 666 -6.10 48.26 1.44
N GLU A 667 -5.61 47.31 0.64
CA GLU A 667 -4.33 47.36 -0.08
C GLU A 667 -4.52 47.57 -1.59
N TYR A 668 -5.54 46.93 -2.18
CA TYR A 668 -5.77 46.93 -3.63
C TYR A 668 -7.23 47.27 -3.95
N ILE A 669 -7.43 48.27 -4.83
CA ILE A 669 -8.76 48.63 -5.33
C ILE A 669 -8.82 48.80 -6.85
N TRP A 670 -9.80 48.14 -7.46
CA TRP A 670 -10.24 48.38 -8.84
C TRP A 670 -11.66 48.93 -8.84
N ILE A 671 -11.83 50.21 -9.15
CA ILE A 671 -13.11 50.92 -9.16
C ILE A 671 -13.27 51.80 -10.40
N ASP A 672 -12.49 51.52 -11.45
CA ASP A 672 -12.62 52.14 -12.76
C ASP A 672 -13.96 51.81 -13.44
N ASN A 673 -14.29 52.54 -14.51
CA ASN A 673 -15.54 52.33 -15.27
C ASN A 673 -16.80 52.40 -14.38
N ASN A 674 -16.94 53.48 -13.63
CA ASN A 674 -18.06 53.80 -12.76
C ASN A 674 -18.53 55.25 -13.00
N LYS A 675 -19.34 55.83 -12.10
CA LYS A 675 -19.85 57.21 -12.19
C LYS A 675 -19.47 58.04 -10.96
N LEU A 676 -18.34 57.74 -10.34
CA LEU A 676 -17.91 58.38 -9.11
C LEU A 676 -17.56 59.85 -9.35
N LYS A 677 -18.11 60.73 -8.52
CA LYS A 677 -17.78 62.18 -8.54
C LYS A 677 -16.73 62.57 -7.51
N SER A 678 -16.50 61.69 -6.54
CA SER A 678 -15.50 61.79 -5.50
C SER A 678 -15.05 60.39 -5.07
N LEU A 679 -13.83 60.31 -4.56
CA LEU A 679 -13.29 59.13 -3.92
C LEU A 679 -12.40 59.60 -2.76
N ASP A 680 -12.73 59.22 -1.53
CA ASP A 680 -11.98 59.57 -0.33
C ASP A 680 -11.25 58.33 0.19
N LEU A 681 -9.91 58.37 0.15
CA LEU A 681 -9.02 57.32 0.65
C LEU A 681 -8.23 57.75 1.89
N SER A 682 -8.60 58.86 2.53
CA SER A 682 -7.82 59.46 3.63
C SER A 682 -7.66 58.55 4.86
N GLN A 683 -8.54 57.56 5.04
CA GLN A 683 -8.48 56.61 6.16
C GLN A 683 -7.83 55.28 5.78
N ASN A 684 -7.57 55.02 4.49
CA ASN A 684 -7.08 53.73 3.99
C ASN A 684 -5.54 53.74 3.91
N GLN A 685 -4.86 53.65 5.07
CA GLN A 685 -3.40 53.85 5.14
C GLN A 685 -2.58 52.72 4.49
N MET A 686 -3.18 51.54 4.31
CA MET A 686 -2.56 50.36 3.70
C MET A 686 -2.59 50.36 2.16
N ILE A 687 -3.31 51.30 1.52
CA ILE A 687 -3.57 51.25 0.07
C ILE A 687 -2.30 51.39 -0.79
N LEU A 688 -2.02 50.42 -1.66
CA LEU A 688 -0.85 50.41 -2.55
C LEU A 688 -1.23 50.62 -4.01
N THR A 689 -2.34 50.04 -4.46
CA THR A 689 -2.78 50.14 -5.86
C THR A 689 -4.21 50.67 -5.94
N VAL A 690 -4.39 51.74 -6.72
CA VAL A 690 -5.70 52.35 -6.98
C VAL A 690 -5.94 52.41 -8.49
N VAL A 691 -6.92 51.67 -8.98
CA VAL A 691 -7.37 51.75 -10.39
C VAL A 691 -8.74 52.40 -10.42
N CYS A 692 -8.83 53.61 -10.98
CA CYS A 692 -10.05 54.44 -10.90
C CYS A 692 -10.31 55.31 -12.14
N TYR A 693 -9.67 55.01 -13.28
CA TYR A 693 -9.94 55.65 -14.56
C TYR A 693 -11.39 55.44 -15.05
N SER A 694 -11.83 56.19 -16.06
CA SER A 694 -13.21 56.13 -16.58
C SER A 694 -14.28 56.33 -15.49
N ASN A 695 -14.11 57.38 -14.67
CA ASN A 695 -15.10 57.86 -13.69
C ASN A 695 -15.51 59.32 -14.03
N GLU A 696 -16.18 60.04 -13.12
CA GLU A 696 -16.62 61.44 -13.30
C GLU A 696 -15.93 62.40 -12.30
N LEU A 697 -14.68 62.14 -11.93
CA LEU A 697 -13.95 62.95 -10.95
C LEU A 697 -13.58 64.33 -11.50
N SER A 698 -14.15 65.39 -10.93
CA SER A 698 -13.76 66.78 -11.25
C SER A 698 -12.30 67.07 -10.85
N ALA A 699 -11.71 68.15 -11.38
CA ALA A 699 -10.35 68.58 -11.02
C ALA A 699 -10.14 68.72 -9.50
N ASN A 700 -11.12 69.28 -8.78
CA ASN A 700 -11.07 69.42 -7.33
C ASN A 700 -11.20 68.07 -6.61
N ALA A 701 -12.03 67.17 -7.12
CA ALA A 701 -12.21 65.83 -6.57
C ALA A 701 -10.96 64.97 -6.76
N CYS A 702 -10.36 64.99 -7.96
CA CYS A 702 -9.05 64.37 -8.23
C CYS A 702 -7.98 64.89 -7.29
N LYS A 703 -7.88 66.22 -7.12
CA LYS A 703 -6.91 66.80 -6.19
C LYS A 703 -7.16 66.34 -4.75
N SER A 704 -8.41 66.31 -4.30
CA SER A 704 -8.78 65.84 -2.95
C SER A 704 -8.44 64.35 -2.75
N LEU A 705 -8.64 63.51 -3.77
CA LEU A 705 -8.22 62.11 -3.76
C LEU A 705 -6.69 62.00 -3.57
N MET A 706 -5.90 62.74 -4.35
CA MET A 706 -4.42 62.75 -4.22
C MET A 706 -3.95 63.29 -2.86
N GLU A 707 -4.65 64.28 -2.31
CA GLU A 707 -4.43 64.79 -0.95
C GLU A 707 -4.81 63.77 0.14
N GLY A 708 -5.73 62.85 -0.15
CA GLY A 708 -6.10 61.74 0.72
C GLY A 708 -5.14 60.55 0.69
N LEU A 709 -4.30 60.40 -0.36
CA LEU A 709 -3.36 59.28 -0.44
C LEU A 709 -2.34 59.30 0.72
N PRO A 710 -1.93 58.14 1.27
CA PRO A 710 -0.93 58.07 2.32
C PRO A 710 0.49 58.38 1.79
N GLN A 711 1.36 58.84 2.68
CA GLN A 711 2.79 59.00 2.36
C GLN A 711 3.47 57.63 2.23
N ARG A 712 4.33 57.46 1.22
CA ARG A 712 5.08 56.23 0.95
C ARG A 712 6.59 56.44 1.09
N ASN A 713 7.31 55.37 1.43
CA ASN A 713 8.78 55.35 1.43
C ASN A 713 9.30 55.03 0.03
N GLU A 714 10.57 55.33 -0.24
CA GLU A 714 11.20 55.03 -1.55
C GLU A 714 11.20 53.53 -1.92
N SER A 715 11.09 52.64 -0.93
CA SER A 715 11.00 51.19 -1.14
C SER A 715 9.59 50.69 -1.48
N ASP A 716 8.57 51.49 -1.21
CA ASP A 716 7.18 51.09 -1.39
C ASP A 716 6.77 51.34 -2.85
N ILE A 717 6.25 50.33 -3.54
CA ILE A 717 5.72 50.50 -4.89
C ILE A 717 4.23 50.81 -4.75
N ALA A 718 3.88 52.09 -4.79
CA ALA A 718 2.50 52.56 -4.77
C ALA A 718 2.11 53.23 -6.09
N GLU A 719 0.93 52.89 -6.61
CA GLU A 719 0.50 53.32 -7.94
C GLU A 719 -0.99 53.67 -7.99
N ILE A 720 -1.29 54.71 -8.78
CA ILE A 720 -2.65 55.14 -9.08
C ILE A 720 -2.84 55.28 -10.59
N ILE A 721 -3.72 54.46 -11.14
CA ILE A 721 -4.18 54.52 -12.53
C ILE A 721 -5.47 55.36 -12.55
N ILE A 722 -5.32 56.64 -12.92
CA ILE A 722 -6.36 57.67 -12.71
C ILE A 722 -7.11 58.05 -13.98
N VAL A 723 -6.50 57.85 -15.15
CA VAL A 723 -7.10 58.19 -16.45
C VAL A 723 -6.84 57.12 -17.51
N ASP A 724 -7.68 57.05 -18.52
CA ASP A 724 -7.44 56.38 -19.80
C ASP A 724 -7.58 57.39 -20.96
N THR A 725 -6.48 58.03 -21.35
CA THR A 725 -6.53 59.09 -22.38
C THR A 725 -6.85 58.59 -23.79
N LYS A 726 -6.79 57.28 -24.04
CA LYS A 726 -7.23 56.68 -25.31
C LYS A 726 -8.68 56.22 -25.29
N GLY A 727 -9.26 56.02 -24.11
CA GLY A 727 -10.63 55.60 -23.90
C GLY A 727 -11.62 56.76 -23.78
N THR A 728 -12.81 56.45 -23.28
CA THR A 728 -13.79 57.46 -22.85
C THR A 728 -13.51 57.81 -21.41
N GLU A 729 -12.85 58.94 -21.19
CA GLU A 729 -12.44 59.39 -19.85
C GLU A 729 -13.30 60.57 -19.37
N GLY A 730 -13.77 60.51 -18.13
CA GLY A 730 -14.53 61.57 -17.46
C GLY A 730 -13.82 62.20 -16.26
N ASN A 731 -12.73 61.60 -15.78
CA ASN A 731 -11.86 62.16 -14.76
C ASN A 731 -11.03 63.32 -15.33
N VAL A 732 -10.89 64.38 -14.54
CA VAL A 732 -10.03 65.52 -14.86
C VAL A 732 -8.91 65.57 -13.84
N CYS A 733 -7.75 64.99 -14.15
CA CYS A 733 -6.60 64.98 -13.25
C CYS A 733 -5.52 65.97 -13.74
N THR A 734 -5.30 67.04 -12.99
CA THR A 734 -4.45 68.16 -13.41
C THR A 734 -3.00 67.98 -12.96
N LYS A 735 -2.08 68.73 -13.59
CA LYS A 735 -0.66 68.80 -13.20
C LYS A 735 -0.47 69.04 -11.70
N SER A 736 -1.25 69.94 -11.08
CA SER A 736 -1.15 70.18 -9.63
C SER A 736 -1.60 68.98 -8.78
N ALA A 737 -2.62 68.23 -9.19
CA ALA A 737 -3.03 67.00 -8.50
C ALA A 737 -1.97 65.89 -8.62
N VAL A 738 -1.39 65.72 -9.82
CA VAL A 738 -0.29 64.77 -10.06
C VAL A 738 0.92 65.10 -9.18
N ALA A 739 1.28 66.39 -9.04
CA ALA A 739 2.38 66.81 -8.19
C ALA A 739 2.16 66.46 -6.71
N VAL A 740 0.92 66.54 -6.21
CA VAL A 740 0.57 66.13 -4.82
C VAL A 740 0.84 64.63 -4.61
N ALA A 741 0.40 63.78 -5.54
CA ALA A 741 0.63 62.34 -5.44
C ALA A 741 2.12 61.97 -5.57
N LYS A 742 2.84 62.56 -6.54
CA LYS A 742 4.29 62.35 -6.70
C LYS A 742 5.08 62.77 -5.45
N ALA A 743 4.71 63.87 -4.79
CA ALA A 743 5.34 64.30 -3.53
C ALA A 743 5.18 63.27 -2.40
N LYS A 744 4.10 62.47 -2.46
CA LYS A 744 3.83 61.37 -1.54
C LYS A 744 4.43 60.02 -1.97
N GLN A 745 5.29 60.02 -2.99
CA GLN A 745 5.91 58.81 -3.59
C GLN A 745 4.91 57.87 -4.29
N TRP A 746 3.85 58.43 -4.89
CA TRP A 746 2.93 57.66 -5.73
C TRP A 746 3.25 57.77 -7.21
N ASN A 747 3.24 56.64 -7.91
CA ASN A 747 3.32 56.58 -9.36
C ASN A 747 1.93 56.89 -9.95
N VAL A 748 1.80 58.01 -10.67
CA VAL A 748 0.55 58.38 -11.33
C VAL A 748 0.59 57.92 -12.80
N ILE A 749 -0.39 57.12 -13.17
CA ILE A 749 -0.39 56.33 -14.39
C ILE A 749 -1.65 56.64 -15.23
N ASP A 750 -1.45 56.70 -16.54
CA ASP A 750 -2.48 56.70 -17.58
C ASP A 750 -2.55 55.28 -18.16
N TYR A 751 -3.75 54.72 -18.24
CA TYR A 751 -3.98 53.37 -18.76
C TYR A 751 -3.67 53.26 -20.27
N VAL A 752 -3.87 54.34 -21.04
CA VAL A 752 -3.54 54.45 -22.49
C VAL A 752 -4.11 53.28 -23.32
N GLY A 753 -5.31 52.80 -22.99
CA GLY A 753 -6.01 51.72 -23.69
C GLY A 753 -5.25 50.38 -23.73
N GLY A 754 -4.44 50.06 -22.72
CA GLY A 754 -3.66 48.83 -22.64
C GLY A 754 -4.49 47.52 -22.60
N THR A 755 -3.81 46.38 -22.70
CA THR A 755 -4.37 45.05 -22.36
C THR A 755 -4.08 44.72 -20.89
N GLU A 756 -4.89 43.85 -20.28
CA GLU A 756 -4.68 43.35 -18.91
C GLU A 756 -3.19 43.01 -18.65
N GLY A 757 -2.60 43.61 -17.61
CA GLY A 757 -1.21 43.35 -17.19
C GLY A 757 -0.14 44.32 -17.71
N TYR A 758 -0.47 45.36 -18.49
CA TYR A 758 0.46 46.44 -18.82
C TYR A 758 0.24 47.66 -17.91
N PRO A 759 1.28 48.17 -17.22
CA PRO A 759 1.14 49.20 -16.17
C PRO A 759 0.90 50.63 -16.72
N GLY A 760 0.30 50.76 -17.90
CA GLY A 760 0.07 52.07 -18.52
C GLY A 760 1.36 52.87 -18.79
N LEU A 761 1.22 54.19 -18.99
CA LEU A 761 2.34 55.13 -19.11
C LEU A 761 2.31 56.15 -17.96
N PRO A 762 3.46 56.71 -17.54
CA PRO A 762 3.48 57.82 -16.58
C PRO A 762 2.59 58.98 -17.06
N TYR A 763 1.74 59.47 -16.16
CA TYR A 763 0.80 60.55 -16.45
C TYR A 763 1.27 61.86 -15.83
N GLU A 764 1.38 62.90 -16.65
CA GLU A 764 1.82 64.23 -16.20
C GLU A 764 0.67 65.19 -15.84
N GLY A 765 -0.59 64.79 -16.08
CA GLY A 765 -1.74 65.66 -15.85
C GLY A 765 -2.08 66.56 -17.03
N VAL A 766 -3.35 66.91 -17.16
CA VAL A 766 -3.76 68.04 -18.02
C VAL A 766 -3.37 69.37 -17.37
N ASP A 767 -3.25 70.43 -18.17
CA ASP A 767 -3.01 71.76 -17.62
C ASP A 767 -4.07 72.10 -16.58
N ASP A 768 -3.62 72.64 -15.44
CA ASP A 768 -4.54 73.20 -14.47
C ASP A 768 -5.42 74.22 -15.19
N PRO A 769 -6.76 74.13 -15.08
CA PRO A 769 -7.65 75.10 -15.71
C PRO A 769 -7.17 76.48 -15.27
N THR A 770 -6.78 77.31 -16.25
CA THR A 770 -5.95 78.52 -16.06
C THR A 770 -6.37 79.24 -14.80
N GLY A 771 -5.48 79.19 -13.80
CA GLY A 771 -5.81 79.45 -12.42
C GLY A 771 -6.55 80.77 -12.21
N VAL A 772 -7.70 80.68 -11.56
CA VAL A 772 -8.08 81.71 -10.60
C VAL A 772 -8.25 80.99 -9.28
N GLN A 773 -7.18 81.07 -8.48
CA GLN A 773 -7.22 80.75 -7.05
C GLN A 773 -8.43 81.46 -6.45
N GLY A 774 -9.16 80.77 -5.56
CA GLY A 774 -10.06 81.46 -4.65
C GLY A 774 -9.26 82.49 -3.87
N ILE A 775 -9.46 83.77 -4.19
CA ILE A 775 -9.04 84.86 -3.34
C ILE A 775 -10.21 85.12 -2.38
N GLU A 776 -9.87 85.19 -1.10
CA GLU A 776 -10.74 85.50 0.02
C GLU A 776 -11.52 86.80 -0.21
N ALA A 777 -12.64 86.91 0.49
CA ALA A 777 -13.42 88.12 0.56
C ALA A 777 -12.66 89.21 1.34
N ASP A 778 -11.77 89.95 0.68
CA ASP A 778 -11.46 91.31 1.09
C ASP A 778 -11.58 92.29 -0.08
N GLY A 779 -12.37 93.34 0.14
CA GLY A 779 -12.64 94.34 -0.88
C GLY A 779 -11.49 95.32 -0.98
N SER A 780 -10.58 95.15 -1.93
CA SER A 780 -9.92 96.27 -2.62
C SER A 780 -9.03 95.81 -3.77
N THR A 781 -9.52 95.88 -5.01
CA THR A 781 -8.65 96.18 -6.16
C THR A 781 -8.86 97.65 -6.51
N THR A 782 -7.82 98.46 -6.33
CA THR A 782 -7.83 99.89 -6.63
C THR A 782 -8.11 100.13 -8.12
N GLY A 783 -9.33 100.50 -8.47
CA GLY A 783 -9.65 100.97 -9.83
C GLY A 783 -11.02 100.61 -10.42
N VAL A 784 -11.83 99.75 -9.77
CA VAL A 784 -13.16 99.36 -10.27
C VAL A 784 -14.23 99.53 -9.19
N VAL A 785 -15.38 100.10 -9.58
CA VAL A 785 -16.57 100.23 -8.72
C VAL A 785 -17.74 99.53 -9.41
N VAL A 786 -18.40 98.61 -8.71
CA VAL A 786 -19.64 97.98 -9.18
C VAL A 786 -20.82 98.66 -8.48
N THR A 787 -21.74 99.20 -9.27
CA THR A 787 -22.95 99.88 -8.78
C THR A 787 -24.14 99.46 -9.63
N ASP A 788 -25.30 99.21 -9.03
CA ASP A 788 -26.59 98.82 -9.67
C ASP A 788 -26.55 98.67 -11.21
N GLY A 789 -26.19 97.46 -11.66
CA GLY A 789 -26.21 97.07 -13.07
C GLY A 789 -25.05 97.57 -13.94
N LYS A 790 -24.01 98.19 -13.37
CA LYS A 790 -22.87 98.74 -14.13
C LYS A 790 -21.53 98.47 -13.45
N ILE A 791 -20.49 98.30 -14.28
CA ILE A 791 -19.09 98.27 -13.87
C ILE A 791 -18.43 99.57 -14.32
N LEU A 792 -17.87 100.32 -13.37
CA LEU A 792 -17.19 101.59 -13.59
C LEU A 792 -15.67 101.40 -13.44
N PHE A 793 -14.89 101.91 -14.39
CA PHE A 793 -13.43 101.87 -14.36
C PHE A 793 -12.86 103.26 -14.08
N ASN A 794 -12.13 103.41 -12.97
CA ASN A 794 -11.42 104.64 -12.63
C ASN A 794 -10.04 104.64 -13.30
N GLY A 795 -9.97 105.18 -14.53
CA GLY A 795 -8.73 105.33 -15.30
C GLY A 795 -8.70 104.47 -16.57
N ASN A 796 -7.53 104.37 -17.21
CA ASN A 796 -7.36 103.59 -18.44
C ASN A 796 -7.25 102.08 -18.12
N CYS A 797 -8.34 101.33 -18.32
CA CYS A 797 -8.46 99.89 -18.02
C CYS A 797 -7.91 98.95 -19.11
N GLY A 798 -7.41 99.49 -20.23
CA GLY A 798 -6.96 98.66 -21.36
C GLY A 798 -8.09 97.78 -21.91
N ARG A 799 -7.76 96.60 -22.43
CA ARG A 799 -8.77 95.62 -22.87
C ARG A 799 -9.42 94.95 -21.66
N VAL A 800 -10.74 94.85 -21.68
CA VAL A 800 -11.57 94.23 -20.64
C VAL A 800 -12.28 93.01 -21.19
N VAL A 801 -12.23 91.87 -20.49
CA VAL A 801 -12.95 90.65 -20.86
C VAL A 801 -13.78 90.14 -19.69
N LEU A 802 -15.04 89.79 -19.94
CA LEU A 802 -15.95 89.16 -19.00
C LEU A 802 -16.06 87.67 -19.30
N TYR A 803 -16.00 86.86 -18.25
CA TYR A 803 -16.16 85.42 -18.31
C TYR A 803 -17.34 84.99 -17.44
N ASN A 804 -18.10 83.98 -17.90
CA ASN A 804 -19.13 83.34 -17.08
C ASN A 804 -18.50 82.38 -16.04
N ALA A 805 -19.33 81.83 -15.16
CA ALA A 805 -18.91 80.90 -14.12
C ALA A 805 -18.26 79.59 -14.63
N GLN A 806 -18.43 79.29 -15.93
CA GLN A 806 -17.82 78.15 -16.61
C GLN A 806 -16.50 78.53 -17.33
N GLY A 807 -16.03 79.78 -17.20
CA GLY A 807 -14.77 80.24 -17.78
C GLY A 807 -14.84 80.64 -19.26
N ALA A 808 -16.04 80.69 -19.86
CA ALA A 808 -16.20 81.14 -21.25
C ALA A 808 -16.29 82.66 -21.33
N ALA A 809 -15.56 83.27 -22.28
CA ALA A 809 -15.61 84.71 -22.53
C ALA A 809 -16.98 85.11 -23.11
N VAL A 810 -17.73 85.94 -22.39
CA VAL A 810 -19.07 86.39 -22.77
C VAL A 810 -19.09 87.79 -23.36
N ARG A 811 -18.08 88.63 -23.08
CA ARG A 811 -17.97 89.99 -23.61
C ARG A 811 -16.52 90.46 -23.58
N SER A 812 -16.04 91.12 -24.64
CA SER A 812 -14.69 91.69 -24.73
C SER A 812 -14.79 93.12 -25.29
N LEU A 813 -14.19 94.08 -24.60
CA LEU A 813 -14.29 95.51 -24.90
C LEU A 813 -12.91 96.16 -24.79
N ASP A 814 -12.57 97.07 -25.70
CA ASP A 814 -11.31 97.82 -25.66
C ASP A 814 -11.52 99.18 -24.98
N LYS A 815 -10.88 99.37 -23.82
CA LYS A 815 -10.85 100.60 -23.00
C LYS A 815 -12.23 101.15 -22.59
N PRO A 816 -13.17 100.33 -22.09
CA PRO A 816 -14.47 100.81 -21.64
C PRO A 816 -14.35 101.66 -20.37
N ALA A 817 -14.99 102.85 -20.36
CA ALA A 817 -15.16 103.62 -19.13
C ALA A 817 -16.26 103.02 -18.22
N VAL A 818 -17.29 102.43 -18.84
CA VAL A 818 -18.45 101.81 -18.18
C VAL A 818 -18.87 100.56 -18.95
N ILE A 819 -19.26 99.50 -18.25
CA ILE A 819 -19.93 98.34 -18.83
C ILE A 819 -21.32 98.23 -18.20
N ASP A 820 -22.36 98.24 -19.04
CA ASP A 820 -23.74 97.96 -18.62
C ASP A 820 -23.97 96.45 -18.60
N LEU A 821 -24.61 95.97 -17.54
CA LEU A 821 -24.90 94.56 -17.29
C LEU A 821 -26.38 94.23 -17.51
N GLY A 822 -27.25 95.19 -17.83
CA GLY A 822 -28.70 94.96 -17.90
C GLY A 822 -29.16 93.90 -18.91
N ASP A 823 -28.30 93.53 -19.86
CA ASP A 823 -28.53 92.49 -20.86
C ASP A 823 -27.82 91.16 -20.54
N MET A 824 -27.12 91.07 -19.40
CA MET A 824 -26.46 89.86 -18.93
C MET A 824 -27.37 89.07 -17.97
N PRO A 825 -27.38 87.73 -18.04
CA PRO A 825 -28.09 86.90 -17.07
C PRO A 825 -27.61 87.16 -15.63
N ARG A 826 -28.47 86.96 -14.63
CA ARG A 826 -28.03 86.95 -13.22
C ARG A 826 -27.07 85.80 -13.00
N GLY A 827 -25.94 86.06 -12.35
CA GLY A 827 -24.91 85.04 -12.19
C GLY A 827 -23.58 85.57 -11.67
N VAL A 828 -22.64 84.64 -11.49
CA VAL A 828 -21.26 84.95 -11.12
C VAL A 828 -20.46 85.22 -12.38
N TYR A 829 -19.77 86.35 -12.40
CA TYR A 829 -18.90 86.76 -13.50
C TYR A 829 -17.52 87.12 -13.00
N ILE A 830 -16.53 86.89 -13.87
CA ILE A 830 -15.15 87.31 -13.66
C ILE A 830 -14.86 88.38 -14.73
N VAL A 831 -14.40 89.55 -14.29
CA VAL A 831 -13.93 90.60 -15.21
C VAL A 831 -12.42 90.69 -15.11
N THR A 832 -11.75 90.69 -16.26
CA THR A 832 -10.29 90.82 -16.37
C THR A 832 -9.93 92.09 -17.12
N PHE A 833 -8.96 92.87 -16.63
CA PHE A 833 -8.50 94.12 -17.22
C PHE A 833 -7.08 94.46 -16.75
N ASN A 834 -6.21 94.98 -17.63
CA ASN A 834 -4.81 95.31 -17.33
C ASN A 834 -4.03 94.22 -16.56
N GLY A 835 -4.33 92.94 -16.82
CA GLY A 835 -3.69 91.81 -16.14
C GLY A 835 -4.22 91.50 -14.73
N ALA A 836 -5.23 92.24 -14.24
CA ALA A 836 -5.94 91.97 -13.00
C ALA A 836 -7.31 91.33 -13.27
N SER A 837 -7.83 90.57 -12.31
CA SER A 837 -9.14 89.91 -12.38
C SER A 837 -9.93 90.15 -11.11
N THR A 838 -11.24 90.40 -11.20
CA THR A 838 -12.13 90.44 -10.03
C THR A 838 -13.45 89.71 -10.30
N LYS A 839 -14.00 89.11 -9.24
CA LYS A 839 -15.27 88.39 -9.28
C LYS A 839 -16.38 89.30 -8.75
N PHE A 840 -17.49 89.32 -9.46
CA PHE A 840 -18.70 89.98 -8.99
C PHE A 840 -19.92 89.09 -9.24
N VAL A 841 -20.99 89.39 -8.51
CA VAL A 841 -22.31 88.76 -8.69
C VAL A 841 -23.22 89.81 -9.32
N HIS A 842 -23.78 89.50 -10.49
CA HIS A 842 -24.74 90.35 -11.19
C HIS A 842 -26.17 90.08 -10.72
#